data_AF-A0A838B2P5-F1
#
_entry.id   AF-A0A838B2P5-F1
#
_cell.length_a   1.000
_cell.length_b   1.000
_cell.length_c   1.000
_cell.angle_alpha   90.00
_cell.angle_beta   90.00
_cell.angle_gamma   90.00
#
_symmetry.space_group_name_H-M   'P 1'
#
loop_
_entity.id
_entity.type
_entity.pdbx_description
1 polymer ?
#
loop_
_entity_poly.entity_id
_entity_poly.type
_entity_poly.pdbx_seq_one_letter_code
_entity_poly.pdbx_strand_id
1 'polypeptide(L)'
;MYDPETAALIRTAPSFSGLDIGRLPELLTEAFAKIAAARVRLRDGSIGQDEDVVRLVRDMQRLALANEALVSITPEREDRAAAAFVAGSAHQLCFNARAIGREDGESPTFLGAESISPNIAAVLLFLIAEATADASEIADRFDTGGASVVEQTLISAIRSLAKGNLLAIVPAATPPRDAVRSASDIGRAASLALYYTLLRGVRELANELLGADNAESGLAIATFRSVIDLSFPQMEKDIAAWDRQQIGLFAGPYHLASLLVSVARDLGESAVIRITPPGGVDADKWSRAMKRVARSRPYLWRNHRQAVAAGYLELDKSAAVSFPTGAGKSTLAELKINATLLADRKVIFLAPTNALVGQTTRALRRAFKNTNVGQERFDEVGFLSEEDDLPQIFVMTPESCLAQMSIQPEVFEGVGLLVFDECHLLHARDLSDSRRALDAMLCVLNFGALVPEASMLLLSAMMKNTDEIAGWVQALTGRDCLALDLPWKPTRQLRGSVVYTQTDIVRLGGGLRKAQAAKRTVNPSVKDKAALTTEALAFFGLKQTWATRKATDYSLVKLLQDPVQLGANGYWNLTPNAGEVSSAIATAAAQSGLKTLVFFQTIPNANATKNRISQQLGTVAIPLTEEEKAWMSITAVELGHAAHSFLDIVDDHLVSQCVVHHGLKNGNCASRSTSAQMVRLLWPPHRPSHRE
;
A
#
# COMPACT_ATOMS: atom_id res chain seq x y z
N MET A 1 8.12 -7.80 10.30
CA MET A 1 7.52 -7.20 9.07
C MET A 1 6.00 -7.33 9.01
N TYR A 2 5.49 -8.54 9.24
CA TYR A 2 4.05 -8.87 9.24
C TYR A 2 3.36 -8.46 10.54
N ASP A 3 2.13 -7.98 10.47
CA ASP A 3 1.24 -7.77 11.62
C ASP A 3 0.79 -9.12 12.24
N PRO A 4 0.14 -9.12 13.42
CA PRO A 4 -0.19 -10.35 14.13
C PRO A 4 -1.14 -11.26 13.34
N GLU A 5 -2.12 -10.69 12.63
CA GLU A 5 -3.09 -11.45 11.82
C GLU A 5 -2.39 -12.09 10.62
N THR A 6 -1.60 -11.33 9.88
CA THR A 6 -0.83 -11.86 8.75
C THR A 6 0.20 -12.90 9.20
N ALA A 7 0.86 -12.68 10.34
CA ALA A 7 1.78 -13.67 10.91
C ALA A 7 1.05 -14.94 11.35
N ALA A 8 -0.17 -14.85 11.88
CA ALA A 8 -1.00 -16.01 12.20
C ALA A 8 -1.37 -16.78 10.93
N LEU A 9 -1.81 -16.08 9.86
CA LEU A 9 -2.08 -16.69 8.55
C LEU A 9 -0.86 -17.45 8.01
N ILE A 10 0.34 -16.88 8.05
CA ILE A 10 1.55 -17.56 7.57
C ILE A 10 1.84 -18.84 8.37
N ARG A 11 1.56 -18.85 9.68
CA ARG A 11 1.79 -20.01 10.55
C ARG A 11 0.79 -21.14 10.35
N THR A 12 -0.29 -20.92 9.61
CA THR A 12 -1.22 -21.98 9.20
C THR A 12 -0.88 -22.56 7.83
N ALA A 13 0.28 -22.22 7.26
CA ALA A 13 0.72 -22.77 5.98
C ALA A 13 1.03 -24.28 6.07
N PRO A 14 0.97 -25.02 4.94
CA PRO A 14 1.26 -26.44 4.89
C PRO A 14 2.63 -26.80 5.51
N SER A 15 2.67 -27.92 6.21
CA SER A 15 3.89 -28.44 6.82
C SER A 15 4.79 -29.13 5.80
N PHE A 16 6.06 -28.77 5.78
CA PHE A 16 7.10 -29.45 4.98
C PHE A 16 8.24 -29.94 5.89
N SER A 17 8.86 -31.06 5.53
CA SER A 17 10.01 -31.59 6.27
C SER A 17 11.15 -30.57 6.30
N GLY A 18 11.65 -30.26 7.49
CA GLY A 18 12.74 -29.30 7.71
C GLY A 18 12.31 -27.82 7.71
N LEU A 19 11.03 -27.50 7.56
CA LEU A 19 10.51 -26.14 7.65
C LEU A 19 9.90 -25.88 9.04
N ASP A 20 10.46 -24.93 9.79
CA ASP A 20 9.84 -24.44 11.03
C ASP A 20 8.73 -23.43 10.70
N ILE A 21 7.49 -23.93 10.65
CA ILE A 21 6.28 -23.14 10.37
C ILE A 21 6.09 -22.04 11.41
N GLY A 22 6.42 -22.28 12.68
CA GLY A 22 6.27 -21.31 13.76
C GLY A 22 7.12 -20.06 13.56
N ARG A 23 8.26 -20.23 12.88
CA ARG A 23 9.24 -19.19 12.50
C ARG A 23 9.12 -18.70 11.06
N LEU A 24 8.21 -19.24 10.26
CA LEU A 24 8.06 -18.89 8.86
C LEU A 24 7.84 -17.39 8.59
N PRO A 25 7.04 -16.63 9.38
CA PRO A 25 6.91 -15.19 9.18
C PRO A 25 8.25 -14.46 9.32
N GLU A 26 9.05 -14.87 10.30
CA GLU A 26 10.37 -14.28 10.52
C GLU A 26 11.40 -14.72 9.47
N LEU A 27 11.33 -15.97 8.97
CA LEU A 27 12.18 -16.45 7.87
C LEU A 27 11.94 -15.64 6.59
N LEU A 28 10.67 -15.42 6.22
CA LEU A 28 10.31 -14.56 5.08
C LEU A 28 10.77 -13.11 5.29
N THR A 29 10.67 -12.61 6.53
CA THR A 29 11.14 -11.25 6.87
C THR A 29 12.66 -11.14 6.75
N GLU A 30 13.39 -12.14 7.23
CA GLU A 30 14.84 -12.19 7.14
C GLU A 30 15.30 -12.30 5.68
N ALA A 31 14.61 -13.12 4.89
CA ALA A 31 14.86 -13.25 3.46
C ALA A 31 14.69 -11.90 2.75
N PHE A 32 13.60 -11.18 3.05
CA PHE A 32 13.38 -9.82 2.55
C PHE A 32 14.51 -8.87 2.94
N ALA A 33 14.92 -8.87 4.20
CA ALA A 33 15.99 -8.00 4.71
C ALA A 33 17.32 -8.25 3.97
N LYS A 34 17.71 -9.52 3.81
CA LYS A 34 18.94 -9.91 3.12
C LYS A 34 18.91 -9.56 1.64
N ILE A 35 17.81 -9.84 0.93
CA ILE A 35 17.66 -9.52 -0.49
C ILE A 35 17.64 -7.99 -0.72
N ALA A 36 16.93 -7.23 0.11
CA ALA A 36 16.88 -5.78 0.01
C ALA A 36 18.26 -5.14 0.26
N ALA A 37 18.99 -5.61 1.29
CA ALA A 37 20.34 -5.14 1.57
C ALA A 37 21.33 -5.54 0.45
N ALA A 38 21.22 -6.77 -0.07
CA ALA A 38 22.03 -7.22 -1.19
C ALA A 38 21.80 -6.39 -2.45
N ARG A 39 20.55 -5.99 -2.73
CA ARG A 39 20.22 -5.12 -3.86
C ARG A 39 20.89 -3.75 -3.78
N VAL A 40 20.98 -3.17 -2.58
CA VAL A 40 21.67 -1.88 -2.35
C VAL A 40 23.20 -2.06 -2.44
N ARG A 41 23.73 -3.17 -1.92
CA ARG A 41 25.16 -3.44 -1.85
C ARG A 41 25.77 -3.89 -3.18
N LEU A 42 25.08 -4.73 -3.95
CA LEU A 42 25.58 -5.35 -5.19
C LEU A 42 25.11 -4.59 -6.45
N ARG A 43 24.89 -3.27 -6.34
CA ARG A 43 24.39 -2.42 -7.44
C ARG A 43 25.25 -2.46 -8.70
N ASP A 44 26.56 -2.66 -8.55
CA ASP A 44 27.57 -2.70 -9.62
C ASP A 44 28.15 -4.12 -9.82
N GLY A 45 27.56 -5.14 -9.18
CA GLY A 45 28.02 -6.53 -9.20
C GLY A 45 26.95 -7.52 -9.66
N SER A 46 27.22 -8.81 -9.46
CA SER A 46 26.29 -9.91 -9.78
C SER A 46 25.86 -10.62 -8.50
N ILE A 47 24.62 -11.11 -8.47
CA ILE A 47 24.10 -11.94 -7.37
C ILE A 47 24.98 -13.17 -7.09
N GLY A 48 25.66 -13.70 -8.12
CA GLY A 48 26.55 -14.85 -8.00
C GLY A 48 27.78 -14.63 -7.10
N GLN A 49 28.05 -13.39 -6.71
CA GLN A 49 29.14 -13.03 -5.81
C GLN A 49 28.78 -13.23 -4.32
N ASP A 50 27.51 -13.53 -4.01
CA ASP A 50 27.04 -13.76 -2.64
C ASP A 50 26.34 -15.13 -2.51
N GLU A 51 27.10 -16.13 -2.06
CA GLU A 51 26.63 -17.51 -1.91
C GLU A 51 25.43 -17.64 -0.95
N ASP A 52 25.37 -16.80 0.09
CA ASP A 52 24.27 -16.81 1.06
C ASP A 52 22.97 -16.34 0.42
N VAL A 53 23.02 -15.27 -0.40
CA VAL A 53 21.87 -14.77 -1.15
C VAL A 53 21.44 -15.79 -2.22
N VAL A 54 22.38 -16.42 -2.92
CA VAL A 54 22.06 -17.47 -3.92
C VAL A 54 21.34 -18.66 -3.26
N ARG A 55 21.85 -19.13 -2.11
CA ARG A 55 21.21 -20.21 -1.33
C ARG A 55 19.81 -19.79 -0.87
N LEU A 56 19.68 -18.58 -0.33
CA LEU A 56 18.41 -18.03 0.11
C LEU A 56 17.37 -17.99 -1.02
N VAL A 57 17.75 -17.52 -2.21
CA VAL A 57 16.85 -17.48 -3.38
C VAL A 57 16.40 -18.88 -3.77
N ARG A 58 17.30 -19.87 -3.76
CA ARG A 58 16.96 -21.27 -4.03
C ARG A 58 15.95 -21.83 -3.01
N ASP A 59 16.14 -21.52 -1.73
CA ASP A 59 15.22 -21.94 -0.67
C ASP A 59 13.84 -21.26 -0.82
N MET A 60 13.80 -19.98 -1.20
CA MET A 60 12.56 -19.28 -1.52
C MET A 60 11.87 -19.85 -2.76
N GLN A 61 12.61 -20.22 -3.81
CA GLN A 61 12.03 -20.87 -5.00
C GLN A 61 11.39 -22.21 -4.65
N ARG A 62 12.04 -23.02 -3.83
CA ARG A 62 11.48 -24.30 -3.36
C ARG A 62 10.20 -24.08 -2.56
N LEU A 63 10.21 -23.12 -1.63
CA LEU A 63 9.06 -22.76 -0.82
C LEU A 63 7.89 -22.26 -1.68
N ALA A 64 8.18 -21.45 -2.70
CA ALA A 64 7.21 -20.91 -3.63
C ALA A 64 6.51 -22.01 -4.43
N LEU A 65 7.29 -22.83 -5.14
CA LEU A 65 6.78 -23.89 -6.01
C LEU A 65 6.01 -24.96 -5.23
N ALA A 66 6.48 -25.34 -4.04
CA ALA A 66 5.80 -26.33 -3.21
C ALA A 66 4.41 -25.87 -2.77
N ASN A 67 4.29 -24.63 -2.29
CA ASN A 67 3.00 -24.09 -1.85
C ASN A 67 2.08 -23.77 -3.04
N GLU A 68 2.62 -23.24 -4.14
CA GLU A 68 1.87 -22.98 -5.37
C GLU A 68 1.25 -24.26 -5.95
N ALA A 69 2.01 -25.36 -5.99
CA ALA A 69 1.50 -26.65 -6.44
C ALA A 69 0.32 -27.12 -5.58
N LEU A 70 0.40 -26.96 -4.25
CA LEU A 70 -0.71 -27.31 -3.35
C LEU A 70 -1.96 -26.47 -3.61
N VAL A 71 -1.81 -25.17 -3.85
CA VAL A 71 -2.91 -24.25 -4.18
C VAL A 71 -3.56 -24.62 -5.52
N SER A 72 -2.75 -24.96 -6.52
CA SER A 72 -3.24 -25.27 -7.87
C SER A 72 -3.90 -26.67 -7.97
N ILE A 73 -3.36 -27.67 -7.29
CA ILE A 73 -3.85 -29.07 -7.37
C ILE A 73 -5.05 -29.31 -6.46
N THR A 74 -5.11 -28.65 -5.31
CA THR A 74 -6.21 -28.82 -4.35
C THR A 74 -6.80 -27.45 -4.04
N PRO A 75 -7.72 -26.93 -4.86
CA PRO A 75 -8.26 -25.60 -4.65
C PRO A 75 -9.20 -25.48 -3.44
N GLU A 76 -9.60 -26.58 -2.81
CA GLU A 76 -10.55 -26.61 -1.66
C GLU A 76 -9.89 -26.80 -0.29
N ARG A 77 -8.55 -26.73 -0.18
CA ARG A 77 -7.88 -26.89 1.13
C ARG A 77 -8.23 -25.76 2.09
N GLU A 78 -8.32 -26.09 3.38
CA GLU A 78 -8.51 -25.13 4.47
C GLU A 78 -7.33 -24.15 4.59
N ASP A 79 -6.10 -24.63 4.37
CA ASP A 79 -4.87 -23.83 4.45
C ASP A 79 -4.51 -23.08 3.15
N ARG A 80 -5.41 -23.06 2.16
CA ARG A 80 -5.17 -22.46 0.83
C ARG A 80 -4.68 -21.02 0.91
N ALA A 81 -5.36 -20.18 1.68
CA ALA A 81 -5.01 -18.76 1.77
C ALA A 81 -3.61 -18.55 2.34
N ALA A 82 -3.20 -19.39 3.31
CA ALA A 82 -1.87 -19.37 3.89
C ALA A 82 -0.81 -19.85 2.89
N ALA A 83 -1.05 -20.99 2.24
CA ALA A 83 -0.19 -21.51 1.18
C ALA A 83 0.01 -20.49 0.05
N ALA A 84 -1.08 -19.87 -0.40
CA ALA A 84 -1.04 -18.86 -1.46
C ALA A 84 -0.26 -17.61 -1.02
N PHE A 85 -0.44 -17.14 0.21
CA PHE A 85 0.31 -16.01 0.75
C PHE A 85 1.82 -16.29 0.83
N VAL A 86 2.18 -17.49 1.31
CA VAL A 86 3.58 -17.92 1.42
C VAL A 86 4.19 -18.09 0.03
N ALA A 87 3.49 -18.73 -0.90
CA ALA A 87 3.94 -18.89 -2.28
C ALA A 87 4.14 -17.54 -2.98
N GLY A 88 3.16 -16.64 -2.90
CA GLY A 88 3.24 -15.30 -3.46
C GLY A 88 4.40 -14.49 -2.86
N SER A 89 4.59 -14.56 -1.54
CA SER A 89 5.70 -13.87 -0.85
C SER A 89 7.06 -14.42 -1.27
N ALA A 90 7.20 -15.73 -1.38
CA ALA A 90 8.43 -16.36 -1.80
C ALA A 90 8.75 -16.07 -3.29
N HIS A 91 7.76 -16.08 -4.18
CA HIS A 91 7.93 -15.62 -5.57
C HIS A 91 8.31 -14.15 -5.66
N GLN A 92 7.69 -13.28 -4.85
CA GLN A 92 8.04 -11.86 -4.77
C GLN A 92 9.51 -11.67 -4.37
N LEU A 93 9.99 -12.44 -3.40
CA LEU A 93 11.39 -12.41 -2.97
C LEU A 93 12.33 -12.86 -4.09
N CYS A 94 11.99 -13.95 -4.80
CA CYS A 94 12.75 -14.41 -5.96
C CYS A 94 12.78 -13.35 -7.07
N PHE A 95 11.64 -12.71 -7.33
CA PHE A 95 11.54 -11.62 -8.31
C PHE A 95 12.39 -10.42 -7.90
N ASN A 96 12.33 -10.00 -6.64
CA ASN A 96 13.16 -8.91 -6.11
C ASN A 96 14.66 -9.22 -6.18
N ALA A 97 15.05 -10.48 -6.02
CA ALA A 97 16.43 -10.91 -6.13
C ALA A 97 16.97 -10.86 -7.57
N ARG A 98 16.12 -11.05 -8.60
CA ARG A 98 16.52 -10.89 -10.01
C ARG A 98 16.92 -9.46 -10.37
N ALA A 99 16.42 -8.47 -9.63
CA ALA A 99 16.82 -7.08 -9.79
C ALA A 99 18.15 -6.73 -9.09
N ILE A 100 18.88 -7.72 -8.57
CA ILE A 100 20.22 -7.55 -8.00
C ILE A 100 21.24 -7.62 -9.13
N GLY A 101 21.99 -6.53 -9.31
CA GLY A 101 22.93 -6.37 -10.42
C GLY A 101 22.28 -5.73 -11.66
N ARG A 102 23.11 -5.15 -12.53
CA ARG A 102 22.67 -4.43 -13.75
C ARG A 102 22.68 -5.29 -15.02
N GLU A 103 23.30 -6.47 -14.99
CA GLU A 103 23.60 -7.24 -16.20
C GLU A 103 22.44 -8.14 -16.66
N ASP A 104 21.58 -8.59 -15.75
CA ASP A 104 20.39 -9.37 -16.10
C ASP A 104 19.18 -8.43 -16.16
N GLY A 105 18.78 -8.01 -17.36
CA GLY A 105 17.51 -7.33 -17.56
C GLY A 105 16.35 -8.17 -16.98
N GLU A 106 15.33 -7.51 -16.40
CA GLU A 106 14.13 -8.21 -15.94
C GLU A 106 13.57 -9.05 -17.10
N SER A 107 13.46 -10.38 -16.93
CA SER A 107 12.88 -11.22 -17.97
C SER A 107 11.44 -10.77 -18.26
N PRO A 108 11.03 -10.67 -19.53
CA PRO A 108 9.68 -10.25 -19.87
C PRO A 108 8.66 -11.21 -19.26
N THR A 109 7.51 -10.63 -18.90
CA THR A 109 6.34 -11.37 -18.42
C THR A 109 5.74 -12.14 -19.58
N PHE A 110 5.56 -13.44 -19.42
CA PHE A 110 5.20 -14.32 -20.52
C PHE A 110 4.09 -15.33 -20.14
N LEU A 111 3.40 -15.78 -21.16
CA LEU A 111 2.34 -16.79 -21.11
C LEU A 111 2.69 -17.88 -22.13
N GLY A 112 3.33 -18.96 -21.70
CA GLY A 112 3.81 -20.03 -22.56
C GLY A 112 2.93 -21.28 -22.50
N ALA A 113 2.99 -22.13 -23.53
CA ALA A 113 2.25 -23.39 -23.56
C ALA A 113 2.55 -24.30 -22.35
N GLU A 114 3.82 -24.34 -21.92
CA GLU A 114 4.29 -25.20 -20.82
C GLU A 114 4.24 -24.53 -19.44
N SER A 115 4.30 -23.20 -19.37
CA SER A 115 4.36 -22.48 -18.10
C SER A 115 3.95 -21.02 -18.25
N ILE A 116 3.51 -20.41 -17.15
CA ILE A 116 3.37 -18.95 -17.03
C ILE A 116 4.55 -18.37 -16.25
N SER A 117 4.75 -17.06 -16.38
CA SER A 117 5.78 -16.38 -15.62
C SER A 117 5.47 -16.37 -14.11
N PRO A 118 6.47 -16.57 -13.24
CA PRO A 118 6.27 -16.61 -11.78
C PRO A 118 5.64 -15.34 -11.18
N ASN A 119 5.83 -14.18 -11.82
CA ASN A 119 5.20 -12.94 -11.38
C ASN A 119 3.67 -12.91 -11.63
N ILE A 120 3.17 -13.54 -12.69
CA ILE A 120 1.72 -13.72 -12.89
C ILE A 120 1.16 -14.64 -11.81
N ALA A 121 1.82 -15.78 -11.57
CA ALA A 121 1.42 -16.70 -10.52
C ALA A 121 1.39 -15.99 -9.14
N ALA A 122 2.45 -15.24 -8.80
CA ALA A 122 2.53 -14.49 -7.54
C ALA A 122 1.37 -13.49 -7.36
N VAL A 123 0.97 -12.78 -8.42
CA VAL A 123 -0.18 -11.87 -8.40
C VAL A 123 -1.46 -12.63 -8.07
N LEU A 124 -1.73 -13.74 -8.76
CA LEU A 124 -2.95 -14.53 -8.53
C LEU A 124 -2.95 -15.19 -7.14
N LEU A 125 -1.80 -15.69 -6.69
CA LEU A 125 -1.62 -16.25 -5.35
C LEU A 125 -1.88 -15.19 -4.26
N PHE A 126 -1.44 -13.95 -4.46
CA PHE A 126 -1.79 -12.88 -3.53
C PHE A 126 -3.27 -12.51 -3.57
N LEU A 127 -3.93 -12.56 -4.74
CA LEU A 127 -5.38 -12.36 -4.81
C LEU A 127 -6.15 -13.47 -4.09
N ILE A 128 -5.74 -14.74 -4.22
CA ILE A 128 -6.27 -15.89 -3.46
C ILE A 128 -6.09 -15.68 -1.95
N ALA A 129 -4.97 -15.08 -1.54
CA ALA A 129 -4.71 -14.76 -0.14
C ALA A 129 -5.39 -13.46 0.35
N GLU A 130 -6.19 -12.78 -0.48
CA GLU A 130 -6.78 -11.46 -0.21
C GLU A 130 -5.73 -10.34 0.05
N ALA A 131 -4.49 -10.54 -0.42
CA ALA A 131 -3.37 -9.61 -0.30
C ALA A 131 -3.28 -8.68 -1.52
N THR A 132 -4.35 -7.92 -1.80
CA THR A 132 -4.48 -7.13 -3.04
C THR A 132 -3.40 -6.06 -3.20
N ALA A 133 -2.87 -5.50 -2.11
CA ALA A 133 -1.77 -4.54 -2.16
C ALA A 133 -0.46 -5.17 -2.67
N ASP A 134 -0.15 -6.38 -2.22
CA ASP A 134 1.03 -7.12 -2.69
C ASP A 134 0.87 -7.58 -4.15
N ALA A 135 -0.34 -7.98 -4.53
CA ALA A 135 -0.69 -8.29 -5.92
C ALA A 135 -0.48 -7.06 -6.83
N SER A 136 -0.96 -5.88 -6.43
CA SER A 136 -0.80 -4.64 -7.17
C SER A 136 0.68 -4.27 -7.35
N GLU A 137 1.50 -4.40 -6.31
CA GLU A 137 2.93 -4.06 -6.35
C GLU A 137 3.70 -4.88 -7.39
N ILE A 138 3.41 -6.18 -7.50
CA ILE A 138 4.04 -7.04 -8.51
C ILE A 138 3.49 -6.73 -9.90
N ALA A 139 2.19 -6.53 -10.03
CA ALA A 139 1.53 -6.27 -11.30
C ALA A 139 2.01 -4.97 -11.99
N ASP A 140 2.44 -3.97 -11.20
CA ASP A 140 3.09 -2.74 -11.69
C ASP A 140 4.39 -3.00 -12.45
N ARG A 141 5.04 -4.13 -12.18
CA ARG A 141 6.32 -4.52 -12.77
C ARG A 141 6.17 -5.52 -13.91
N PHE A 142 4.95 -5.82 -14.36
CA PHE A 142 4.77 -6.62 -15.57
C PHE A 142 5.37 -5.91 -16.78
N ASP A 143 6.20 -6.63 -17.53
CA ASP A 143 6.76 -6.20 -18.81
C ASP A 143 6.21 -7.12 -19.90
N THR A 144 5.45 -6.57 -20.84
CA THR A 144 4.85 -7.34 -21.93
C THR A 144 5.69 -7.35 -23.21
N GLY A 145 6.97 -6.96 -23.12
CA GLY A 145 7.91 -7.04 -24.24
C GLY A 145 7.94 -8.43 -24.86
N GLY A 146 7.72 -8.53 -26.17
CA GLY A 146 7.73 -9.79 -26.92
C GLY A 146 6.45 -10.65 -26.82
N ALA A 147 5.44 -10.23 -26.05
CA ALA A 147 4.15 -10.93 -25.99
C ALA A 147 3.27 -10.63 -27.22
N SER A 148 2.43 -11.57 -27.64
CA SER A 148 1.40 -11.35 -28.68
C SER A 148 0.27 -10.45 -28.18
N VAL A 149 -0.55 -9.91 -29.09
CA VAL A 149 -1.67 -9.01 -28.72
C VAL A 149 -2.65 -9.67 -27.74
N VAL A 150 -2.91 -10.97 -27.88
CA VAL A 150 -3.79 -11.73 -26.97
C VAL A 150 -3.18 -11.77 -25.56
N GLU A 151 -1.90 -12.10 -25.47
CA GLU A 151 -1.19 -12.21 -24.20
C GLU A 151 -1.01 -10.85 -23.52
N GLN A 152 -0.63 -9.82 -24.29
CA GLN A 152 -0.55 -8.44 -23.79
C GLN A 152 -1.87 -8.00 -23.16
N THR A 153 -2.99 -8.30 -23.83
CA THR A 153 -4.32 -7.93 -23.35
C THR A 153 -4.69 -8.71 -22.09
N LEU A 154 -4.40 -10.03 -22.04
CA LEU A 154 -4.64 -10.85 -20.85
C LEU A 154 -3.77 -10.41 -19.66
N ILE A 155 -2.47 -10.17 -19.87
CA ILE A 155 -1.56 -9.67 -18.83
C ILE A 155 -2.04 -8.31 -18.31
N SER A 156 -2.48 -7.42 -19.19
CA SER A 156 -3.05 -6.12 -18.81
C SER A 156 -4.37 -6.27 -18.03
N ALA A 157 -5.22 -7.23 -18.40
CA ALA A 157 -6.45 -7.52 -17.68
C ALA A 157 -6.16 -8.08 -16.27
N ILE A 158 -5.18 -8.98 -16.13
CA ILE A 158 -4.72 -9.49 -14.82
C ILE A 158 -4.14 -8.36 -13.98
N ARG A 159 -3.32 -7.46 -14.57
CA ARG A 159 -2.82 -6.27 -13.88
C ARG A 159 -3.96 -5.39 -13.36
N SER A 160 -4.98 -5.18 -14.19
CA SER A 160 -6.14 -4.35 -13.84
C SER A 160 -7.00 -5.00 -12.76
N LEU A 161 -7.14 -6.33 -12.79
CA LEU A 161 -7.81 -7.13 -11.76
C LEU A 161 -7.07 -6.99 -10.42
N ALA A 162 -5.74 -7.11 -10.42
CA ALA A 162 -4.90 -6.98 -9.22
C ALA A 162 -5.01 -5.60 -8.57
N LYS A 163 -5.14 -4.55 -9.39
CA LYS A 163 -5.31 -3.16 -8.95
C LYS A 163 -6.74 -2.81 -8.53
N GLY A 164 -7.71 -3.70 -8.75
CA GLY A 164 -9.13 -3.37 -8.60
C GLY A 164 -9.65 -2.36 -9.63
N ASN A 165 -8.92 -2.12 -10.73
CA ASN A 165 -9.36 -1.25 -11.82
C ASN A 165 -10.18 -2.02 -12.86
N LEU A 166 -11.34 -2.52 -12.45
CA LEU A 166 -12.20 -3.37 -13.29
C LEU A 166 -12.73 -2.64 -14.54
N LEU A 167 -12.88 -1.32 -14.47
CA LEU A 167 -13.29 -0.49 -15.60
C LEU A 167 -12.25 -0.43 -16.73
N ALA A 168 -10.99 -0.80 -16.49
CA ALA A 168 -10.01 -0.94 -17.56
C ALA A 168 -10.16 -2.26 -18.34
N ILE A 169 -10.91 -3.25 -17.79
CA ILE A 169 -11.05 -4.58 -18.37
C ILE A 169 -12.28 -4.67 -19.28
N VAL A 170 -13.44 -4.25 -18.76
CA VAL A 170 -14.74 -4.45 -19.42
C VAL A 170 -14.85 -3.77 -20.79
N PRO A 171 -14.50 -2.47 -20.96
CA PRO A 171 -14.63 -1.78 -22.24
C PRO A 171 -13.43 -1.97 -23.17
N ALA A 172 -12.36 -2.65 -22.73
CA ALA A 172 -11.16 -2.83 -23.53
C ALA A 172 -11.48 -3.55 -24.85
N ALA A 173 -10.83 -3.15 -25.94
CA ALA A 173 -10.98 -3.84 -27.22
C ALA A 173 -10.50 -5.29 -27.10
N THR A 174 -11.34 -6.24 -27.54
CA THR A 174 -10.93 -7.64 -27.61
C THR A 174 -10.04 -7.83 -28.84
N PRO A 175 -8.92 -8.57 -28.73
CA PRO A 175 -8.11 -8.93 -29.88
C PRO A 175 -8.96 -9.61 -30.97
N PRO A 176 -8.69 -9.39 -32.27
CA PRO A 176 -9.39 -10.10 -33.34
C PRO A 176 -9.10 -11.60 -33.25
N ARG A 177 -10.08 -12.45 -33.56
CA ARG A 177 -9.90 -13.91 -33.54
C ARG A 177 -8.79 -14.39 -34.48
N ASP A 178 -8.53 -13.64 -35.56
CA ASP A 178 -7.46 -13.97 -36.51
C ASP A 178 -6.06 -13.85 -35.89
N ALA A 179 -5.89 -13.11 -34.79
CA ALA A 179 -4.62 -13.05 -34.06
C ALA A 179 -4.21 -14.41 -33.46
N VAL A 180 -5.18 -15.31 -33.25
CA VAL A 180 -4.93 -16.70 -32.84
C VAL A 180 -4.54 -17.56 -34.04
N ARG A 181 -5.18 -17.31 -35.19
CA ARG A 181 -4.99 -18.09 -36.44
C ARG A 181 -3.69 -17.78 -37.16
N SER A 182 -3.13 -16.59 -36.94
CA SER A 182 -1.86 -16.16 -37.52
C SER A 182 -0.62 -16.74 -36.82
N ALA A 183 -0.78 -17.65 -35.86
CA ALA A 183 0.32 -18.29 -35.18
C ALA A 183 1.13 -19.20 -36.12
N SER A 184 2.43 -19.32 -35.85
CA SER A 184 3.40 -20.07 -36.66
C SER A 184 3.10 -21.58 -36.74
N ASP A 185 2.51 -22.14 -35.70
CA ASP A 185 2.24 -23.57 -35.58
C ASP A 185 0.94 -23.83 -34.78
N ILE A 186 0.42 -25.05 -34.91
CA ILE A 186 -0.85 -25.48 -34.32
C ILE A 186 -0.80 -25.48 -32.78
N GLY A 187 0.34 -25.85 -32.17
CA GLY A 187 0.50 -25.85 -30.72
C GLY A 187 0.44 -24.44 -30.16
N ARG A 188 1.14 -23.50 -30.80
CA ARG A 188 1.08 -22.07 -30.47
C ARG A 188 -0.32 -21.50 -30.68
N ALA A 189 -0.98 -21.83 -31.79
CA ALA A 189 -2.36 -21.42 -32.05
C ALA A 189 -3.32 -21.91 -30.95
N ALA A 190 -3.19 -23.17 -30.54
CA ALA A 190 -3.97 -23.75 -29.46
C ALA A 190 -3.72 -23.05 -28.12
N SER A 191 -2.44 -22.81 -27.76
CA SER A 191 -2.10 -22.06 -26.54
C SER A 191 -2.72 -20.65 -26.53
N LEU A 192 -2.68 -19.94 -27.66
CA LEU A 192 -3.27 -18.61 -27.81
C LEU A 192 -4.80 -18.66 -27.74
N ALA A 193 -5.44 -19.70 -28.27
CA ALA A 193 -6.89 -19.88 -28.17
C ALA A 193 -7.33 -20.09 -26.72
N LEU A 194 -6.56 -20.86 -25.93
CA LEU A 194 -6.81 -21.06 -24.51
C LEU A 194 -6.63 -19.74 -23.74
N TYR A 195 -5.56 -18.99 -23.97
CA TYR A 195 -5.38 -17.67 -23.35
C TYR A 195 -6.43 -16.65 -23.77
N TYR A 196 -6.88 -16.67 -25.02
CA TYR A 196 -8.01 -15.85 -25.47
C TYR A 196 -9.29 -16.18 -24.70
N THR A 197 -9.53 -17.47 -24.43
CA THR A 197 -10.68 -17.92 -23.63
C THR A 197 -10.55 -17.48 -22.18
N LEU A 198 -9.36 -17.53 -21.59
CA LEU A 198 -9.08 -16.98 -20.26
C LEU A 198 -9.31 -15.47 -20.19
N LEU A 199 -8.91 -14.71 -21.23
CA LEU A 199 -9.21 -13.28 -21.32
C LEU A 199 -10.73 -13.03 -21.30
N ARG A 200 -11.52 -13.85 -21.99
CA ARG A 200 -12.99 -13.76 -21.91
C ARG A 200 -13.48 -14.00 -20.48
N GLY A 201 -12.99 -15.04 -19.82
CA GLY A 201 -13.34 -15.34 -18.42
C GLY A 201 -12.96 -14.23 -17.44
N VAL A 202 -11.81 -13.57 -17.62
CA VAL A 202 -11.40 -12.41 -16.79
C VAL A 202 -12.35 -11.22 -16.99
N ARG A 203 -12.85 -11.01 -18.21
CA ARG A 203 -13.86 -9.97 -18.49
C ARG A 203 -15.22 -10.31 -17.89
N GLU A 204 -15.64 -11.58 -17.97
CA GLU A 204 -16.84 -12.10 -17.30
C GLU A 204 -16.72 -11.85 -15.79
N LEU A 205 -15.59 -12.19 -15.18
CA LEU A 205 -15.33 -11.94 -13.75
C LEU A 205 -15.40 -10.44 -13.40
N ALA A 206 -14.80 -9.58 -14.22
CA ALA A 206 -14.85 -8.14 -14.00
C ALA A 206 -16.29 -7.60 -14.06
N ASN A 207 -17.12 -8.10 -14.98
CA ASN A 207 -18.54 -7.75 -15.07
C ASN A 207 -19.33 -8.24 -13.85
N GLU A 208 -19.08 -9.48 -13.40
CA GLU A 208 -19.70 -10.03 -12.19
C GLU A 208 -19.36 -9.16 -10.97
N LEU A 209 -18.08 -8.81 -10.77
CA LEU A 209 -17.60 -8.01 -9.63
C LEU A 209 -18.07 -6.54 -9.67
N LEU A 210 -18.38 -6.01 -10.85
CA LEU A 210 -18.98 -4.68 -11.03
C LEU A 210 -20.51 -4.69 -10.87
N GLY A 211 -21.14 -5.87 -10.81
CA GLY A 211 -22.58 -6.03 -10.80
C GLY A 211 -23.24 -5.54 -12.09
N ALA A 212 -22.62 -5.79 -13.26
CA ALA A 212 -23.20 -5.41 -14.55
C ALA A 212 -24.56 -6.13 -14.76
N ASP A 213 -25.52 -5.47 -15.42
CA ASP A 213 -26.89 -5.98 -15.51
C ASP A 213 -27.01 -7.29 -16.30
N ASN A 214 -26.09 -7.54 -17.24
CA ASN A 214 -26.00 -8.77 -18.03
C ASN A 214 -24.98 -9.78 -17.46
N ALA A 215 -24.45 -9.56 -16.24
CA ALA A 215 -23.50 -10.49 -15.65
C ALA A 215 -24.22 -11.73 -15.11
N GLU A 216 -23.79 -12.89 -15.58
CA GLU A 216 -24.26 -14.18 -15.07
C GLU A 216 -23.30 -14.68 -13.98
N SER A 217 -23.83 -15.00 -12.81
CA SER A 217 -23.00 -15.44 -11.69
C SER A 217 -22.36 -16.81 -11.97
N GLY A 218 -21.04 -16.90 -11.79
CA GLY A 218 -20.29 -18.15 -11.96
C GLY A 218 -19.91 -18.47 -13.41
N LEU A 219 -20.28 -17.63 -14.38
CA LEU A 219 -19.92 -17.79 -15.78
C LEU A 219 -18.39 -17.76 -15.96
N ALA A 220 -17.70 -16.84 -15.27
CA ALA A 220 -16.24 -16.77 -15.32
C ALA A 220 -15.58 -18.07 -14.86
N ILE A 221 -16.06 -18.65 -13.75
CA ILE A 221 -15.56 -19.93 -13.22
C ILE A 221 -15.80 -21.06 -14.22
N ALA A 222 -16.97 -21.11 -14.87
CA ALA A 222 -17.27 -22.09 -15.91
C ALA A 222 -16.33 -21.96 -17.11
N THR A 223 -16.05 -20.73 -17.56
CA THR A 223 -15.09 -20.46 -18.63
C THR A 223 -13.67 -20.92 -18.24
N PHE A 224 -13.21 -20.64 -17.02
CA PHE A 224 -11.90 -21.10 -16.55
C PHE A 224 -11.81 -22.63 -16.44
N ARG A 225 -12.86 -23.29 -15.95
CA ARG A 225 -12.93 -24.77 -15.90
C ARG A 225 -12.90 -25.39 -17.30
N SER A 226 -13.58 -24.79 -18.28
CA SER A 226 -13.49 -25.25 -19.66
C SER A 226 -12.05 -25.20 -20.21
N VAL A 227 -11.23 -24.20 -19.83
CA VAL A 227 -9.82 -24.15 -20.22
C VAL A 227 -9.00 -25.24 -19.52
N ILE A 228 -9.29 -25.52 -18.25
CA ILE A 228 -8.71 -26.66 -17.52
C ILE A 228 -8.97 -27.97 -18.27
N ASP A 229 -10.22 -28.22 -18.65
CA ASP A 229 -10.62 -29.45 -19.33
C ASP A 229 -9.97 -29.58 -20.72
N LEU A 230 -9.84 -28.46 -21.45
CA LEU A 230 -9.24 -28.42 -22.80
C LEU A 230 -7.71 -28.47 -22.80
N SER A 231 -7.07 -28.24 -21.65
CA SER A 231 -5.61 -28.25 -21.54
C SER A 231 -5.03 -29.65 -21.32
N PHE A 232 -5.88 -30.61 -20.98
CA PHE A 232 -5.52 -32.03 -20.95
C PHE A 232 -5.86 -32.72 -22.29
N PRO A 233 -5.03 -33.66 -22.73
CA PRO A 233 -5.36 -34.48 -23.88
C PRO A 233 -6.62 -35.31 -23.58
N GLN A 234 -7.64 -35.19 -24.43
CA GLN A 234 -8.80 -36.07 -24.35
C GLN A 234 -8.37 -37.51 -24.69
N MET A 235 -8.64 -38.44 -23.78
CA MET A 235 -8.40 -39.86 -24.04
C MET A 235 -9.55 -40.42 -24.87
N GLU A 236 -9.31 -40.76 -26.15
CA GLU A 236 -10.19 -41.67 -26.87
C GLU A 236 -10.09 -43.05 -26.24
N LYS A 237 -11.21 -43.52 -25.66
CA LYS A 237 -11.27 -44.78 -24.90
C LYS A 237 -11.09 -46.03 -25.77
N ASP A 238 -11.19 -45.90 -27.09
CA ASP A 238 -11.28 -47.03 -28.03
C ASP A 238 -10.00 -47.26 -28.87
N ILE A 239 -8.87 -46.59 -28.57
CA ILE A 239 -7.60 -46.78 -29.29
C ILE A 239 -6.58 -47.54 -28.44
N ALA A 240 -5.93 -48.54 -29.05
CA ALA A 240 -4.87 -49.33 -28.44
C ALA A 240 -3.72 -48.43 -27.96
N ALA A 241 -3.11 -48.73 -26.81
CA ALA A 241 -2.17 -47.83 -26.11
C ALA A 241 -0.97 -47.32 -26.94
N TRP A 242 -0.62 -48.04 -28.00
CA TRP A 242 0.52 -47.80 -28.88
C TRP A 242 0.17 -47.01 -30.16
N ASP A 243 -1.12 -46.85 -30.48
CA ASP A 243 -1.63 -46.00 -31.58
C ASP A 243 -2.12 -44.63 -31.09
N ARG A 244 -1.90 -44.32 -29.80
CA ARG A 244 -2.34 -43.05 -29.19
C ARG A 244 -1.48 -41.90 -29.69
N GLN A 245 -2.03 -41.03 -30.53
CA GLN A 245 -1.50 -39.68 -30.72
C GLN A 245 -1.96 -38.78 -29.57
N GLN A 246 -1.02 -38.28 -28.77
CA GLN A 246 -1.33 -37.21 -27.80
C GLN A 246 -1.60 -35.91 -28.55
N ILE A 247 -2.83 -35.40 -28.49
CA ILE A 247 -3.18 -34.07 -29.01
C ILE A 247 -2.81 -33.03 -27.95
N GLY A 248 -1.50 -32.80 -27.74
CA GLY A 248 -0.93 -31.70 -26.93
C GLY A 248 -1.23 -31.70 -25.42
N LEU A 249 -0.29 -31.19 -24.62
CA LEU A 249 -0.48 -30.89 -23.20
C LEU A 249 -0.18 -29.39 -23.01
N PHE A 250 -1.08 -28.64 -22.37
CA PHE A 250 -0.94 -27.19 -22.21
C PHE A 250 -0.88 -26.81 -20.72
N ALA A 251 0.25 -27.12 -20.08
CA ALA A 251 0.43 -26.91 -18.64
C ALA A 251 0.35 -25.43 -18.21
N GLY A 252 0.80 -24.50 -19.05
CA GLY A 252 0.72 -23.05 -18.78
C GLY A 252 -0.72 -22.54 -18.69
N PRO A 253 -1.55 -22.72 -19.74
CA PRO A 253 -2.97 -22.41 -19.70
C PRO A 253 -3.74 -23.12 -18.59
N TYR A 254 -3.50 -24.42 -18.37
CA TYR A 254 -4.08 -25.17 -17.25
C TYR A 254 -3.81 -24.51 -15.90
N HIS A 255 -2.53 -24.20 -15.64
CA HIS A 255 -2.10 -23.65 -14.37
C HIS A 255 -2.68 -22.25 -14.14
N LEU A 256 -2.68 -21.39 -15.16
CA LEU A 256 -3.31 -20.07 -15.09
C LEU A 256 -4.81 -20.16 -14.80
N ALA A 257 -5.51 -21.06 -15.49
CA ALA A 257 -6.94 -21.29 -15.31
C ALA A 257 -7.26 -21.78 -13.88
N SER A 258 -6.47 -22.72 -13.36
CA SER A 258 -6.59 -23.24 -11.99
C SER A 258 -6.47 -22.14 -10.93
N LEU A 259 -5.49 -21.24 -11.06
CA LEU A 259 -5.36 -20.09 -10.17
C LEU A 259 -6.53 -19.11 -10.33
N LEU A 260 -6.98 -18.84 -11.56
CA LEU A 260 -8.11 -17.94 -11.85
C LEU A 260 -9.44 -18.44 -11.29
N VAL A 261 -9.69 -19.75 -11.24
CA VAL A 261 -10.86 -20.33 -10.56
C VAL A 261 -10.85 -19.95 -9.08
N SER A 262 -9.70 -20.08 -8.41
CA SER A 262 -9.58 -19.73 -6.99
C SER A 262 -9.74 -18.23 -6.77
N VAL A 263 -9.12 -17.40 -7.62
CA VAL A 263 -9.27 -15.93 -7.58
C VAL A 263 -10.74 -15.52 -7.77
N ALA A 264 -11.46 -16.11 -8.72
CA ALA A 264 -12.86 -15.77 -8.98
C ALA A 264 -13.78 -16.06 -7.79
N ARG A 265 -13.54 -17.18 -7.09
CA ARG A 265 -14.25 -17.50 -5.84
C ARG A 265 -13.93 -16.47 -4.75
N ASP A 266 -12.64 -16.30 -4.45
CA ASP A 266 -12.18 -15.53 -3.29
C ASP A 266 -12.45 -14.02 -3.47
N LEU A 267 -12.24 -13.47 -4.68
CA LEU A 267 -12.63 -12.09 -4.99
C LEU A 267 -14.15 -11.92 -5.01
N GLY A 268 -14.88 -12.93 -5.48
CA GLY A 268 -16.35 -12.93 -5.47
C GLY A 268 -16.90 -12.73 -4.06
N GLU A 269 -16.37 -13.43 -3.06
CA GLU A 269 -16.74 -13.25 -1.64
C GLU A 269 -16.34 -11.89 -1.06
N SER A 270 -15.24 -11.31 -1.55
CA SER A 270 -14.79 -9.98 -1.14
C SER A 270 -15.52 -8.81 -1.84
N ALA A 271 -16.38 -9.09 -2.82
CA ALA A 271 -16.95 -8.06 -3.67
C ALA A 271 -17.91 -7.13 -2.90
N VAL A 272 -17.71 -5.81 -3.04
CA VAL A 272 -18.52 -4.79 -2.36
C VAL A 272 -20.01 -4.87 -2.73
N ILE A 273 -20.33 -5.37 -3.93
CA ILE A 273 -21.71 -5.57 -4.39
C ILE A 273 -22.47 -6.67 -3.63
N ARG A 274 -21.76 -7.53 -2.88
CA ARG A 274 -22.38 -8.61 -2.09
C ARG A 274 -22.78 -8.16 -0.68
N ILE A 275 -22.49 -6.93 -0.29
CA ILE A 275 -22.93 -6.40 0.99
C ILE A 275 -24.46 -6.30 0.99
N THR A 276 -25.10 -6.94 1.97
CA THR A 276 -26.54 -6.85 2.16
C THR A 276 -26.95 -5.44 2.61
N PRO A 277 -28.11 -4.92 2.17
CA PRO A 277 -28.61 -3.63 2.63
C PRO A 277 -28.85 -3.67 4.16
N PRO A 278 -28.46 -2.64 4.91
CA PRO A 278 -28.78 -2.53 6.33
C PRO A 278 -30.27 -2.24 6.53
N GLY A 279 -30.76 -2.41 7.77
CA GLY A 279 -32.15 -2.14 8.12
C GLY A 279 -32.57 -0.70 7.79
N GLY A 280 -33.76 -0.55 7.22
CA GLY A 280 -34.32 0.77 6.85
C GLY A 280 -33.81 1.36 5.54
N VAL A 281 -32.99 0.63 4.77
CA VAL A 281 -32.50 1.06 3.45
C VAL A 281 -33.13 0.22 2.33
N ASP A 282 -33.62 0.89 1.29
CA ASP A 282 -34.16 0.24 0.10
C ASP A 282 -33.10 -0.59 -0.66
N ALA A 283 -33.42 -1.84 -0.97
CA ALA A 283 -32.49 -2.80 -1.57
C ALA A 283 -32.02 -2.38 -2.97
N ASP A 284 -32.88 -1.79 -3.79
CA ASP A 284 -32.56 -1.37 -5.15
C ASP A 284 -31.69 -0.11 -5.17
N LYS A 285 -31.99 0.85 -4.29
CA LYS A 285 -31.12 2.02 -4.04
C LYS A 285 -29.75 1.57 -3.53
N TRP A 286 -29.70 0.63 -2.58
CA TRP A 286 -28.45 0.09 -2.03
C TRP A 286 -27.61 -0.61 -3.10
N SER A 287 -28.20 -1.53 -3.86
CA SER A 287 -27.54 -2.25 -4.94
C SER A 287 -26.91 -1.29 -5.96
N ARG A 288 -27.66 -0.27 -6.40
CA ARG A 288 -27.14 0.78 -7.28
C ARG A 288 -25.99 1.57 -6.66
N ALA A 289 -26.05 1.86 -5.36
CA ALA A 289 -24.96 2.51 -4.66
C ALA A 289 -23.71 1.64 -4.60
N MET A 290 -23.84 0.35 -4.27
CA MET A 290 -22.70 -0.57 -4.23
C MET A 290 -22.09 -0.80 -5.62
N LYS A 291 -22.90 -0.86 -6.70
CA LYS A 291 -22.38 -0.87 -8.08
C LYS A 291 -21.55 0.38 -8.40
N ARG A 292 -21.91 1.56 -7.86
CA ARG A 292 -21.10 2.78 -8.00
C ARG A 292 -19.79 2.69 -7.22
N VAL A 293 -19.83 2.19 -5.98
CA VAL A 293 -18.62 1.97 -5.16
C VAL A 293 -17.68 0.98 -5.84
N ALA A 294 -18.21 -0.09 -6.43
CA ALA A 294 -17.43 -1.12 -7.10
C ALA A 294 -16.57 -0.60 -8.27
N ARG A 295 -16.94 0.54 -8.87
CA ARG A 295 -16.17 1.18 -9.95
C ARG A 295 -14.81 1.72 -9.50
N SER A 296 -14.67 2.05 -8.22
CA SER A 296 -13.41 2.55 -7.66
C SER A 296 -12.80 1.60 -6.63
N ARG A 297 -13.64 0.88 -5.86
CA ARG A 297 -13.23 -0.03 -4.79
C ARG A 297 -14.08 -1.30 -4.84
N PRO A 298 -13.79 -2.23 -5.76
CA PRO A 298 -14.58 -3.45 -5.94
C PRO A 298 -14.42 -4.46 -4.80
N TYR A 299 -13.28 -4.45 -4.10
CA TYR A 299 -12.94 -5.46 -3.10
C TYR A 299 -12.96 -4.87 -1.69
N LEU A 300 -13.59 -5.58 -0.77
CA LEU A 300 -13.50 -5.36 0.66
C LEU A 300 -12.31 -6.13 1.24
N TRP A 301 -11.60 -5.50 2.16
CA TRP A 301 -10.57 -6.18 2.94
C TRP A 301 -11.20 -6.97 4.10
N ARG A 302 -10.40 -7.88 4.68
CA ARG A 302 -10.81 -8.73 5.81
C ARG A 302 -11.40 -7.93 6.96
N ASN A 303 -10.75 -6.84 7.33
CA ASN A 303 -11.21 -5.94 8.39
C ASN A 303 -12.53 -5.24 8.03
N HIS A 304 -12.77 -4.93 6.76
CA HIS A 304 -14.05 -4.38 6.30
C HIS A 304 -15.16 -5.42 6.40
N ARG A 305 -14.92 -6.66 5.94
CA ARG A 305 -15.90 -7.75 6.02
C ARG A 305 -16.26 -8.09 7.47
N GLN A 306 -15.28 -8.15 8.36
CA GLN A 306 -15.51 -8.36 9.79
C GLN A 306 -16.37 -7.25 10.41
N ALA A 307 -16.08 -5.98 10.07
CA ALA A 307 -16.90 -4.86 10.53
C ALA A 307 -18.36 -4.98 10.01
N VAL A 308 -18.54 -5.24 8.71
CA VAL A 308 -19.86 -5.42 8.10
C VAL A 308 -20.62 -6.58 8.76
N ALA A 309 -19.96 -7.72 8.99
CA ALA A 309 -20.55 -8.88 9.66
C ALA A 309 -20.95 -8.61 11.12
N ALA A 310 -20.26 -7.70 11.81
CA ALA A 310 -20.62 -7.23 13.15
C ALA A 310 -21.83 -6.26 13.17
N GLY A 311 -22.42 -5.96 12.01
CA GLY A 311 -23.54 -5.03 11.89
C GLY A 311 -23.12 -3.56 11.81
N TYR A 312 -21.88 -3.27 11.39
CA TYR A 312 -21.36 -1.90 11.30
C TYR A 312 -22.24 -0.96 10.47
N LEU A 313 -23.00 -1.46 9.49
CA LEU A 313 -23.81 -0.64 8.59
C LEU A 313 -25.20 -0.30 9.12
N GLU A 314 -25.65 -0.91 10.22
CA GLU A 314 -26.98 -0.64 10.78
C GLU A 314 -27.12 0.82 11.21
N LEU A 315 -28.25 1.46 10.92
CA LEU A 315 -28.42 2.91 11.06
C LEU A 315 -28.42 3.40 12.51
N ASP A 316 -28.72 2.52 13.46
CA ASP A 316 -28.82 2.77 14.90
C ASP A 316 -27.55 2.36 15.68
N LYS A 317 -26.53 1.83 14.98
CA LYS A 317 -25.25 1.42 15.58
C LYS A 317 -24.17 2.46 15.36
N SER A 318 -23.61 2.95 16.46
CA SER A 318 -22.37 3.73 16.48
C SER A 318 -21.15 2.81 16.33
N ALA A 319 -19.99 3.37 16.01
CA ALA A 319 -18.74 2.62 15.97
C ALA A 319 -17.53 3.48 16.32
N ALA A 320 -16.65 2.94 17.17
CA ALA A 320 -15.30 3.42 17.39
C ALA A 320 -14.33 2.52 16.62
N VAL A 321 -13.59 3.09 15.67
CA VAL A 321 -12.71 2.34 14.75
C VAL A 321 -11.26 2.75 14.97
N SER A 322 -10.45 1.81 15.46
CA SER A 322 -9.01 1.95 15.64
C SER A 322 -8.21 1.13 14.64
N PHE A 323 -8.39 1.41 13.36
CA PHE A 323 -7.63 0.72 12.30
C PHE A 323 -6.33 1.48 12.01
N PRO A 324 -5.21 0.79 11.72
CA PRO A 324 -3.97 1.45 11.30
C PRO A 324 -4.15 2.39 10.10
N THR A 325 -3.28 3.39 9.96
CA THR A 325 -3.26 4.26 8.78
C THR A 325 -3.00 3.41 7.52
N GLY A 326 -3.81 3.61 6.48
CA GLY A 326 -3.77 2.81 5.26
C GLY A 326 -4.58 1.50 5.31
N ALA A 327 -5.21 1.14 6.43
CA ALA A 327 -6.09 -0.03 6.54
C ALA A 327 -7.56 0.24 6.11
N GLY A 328 -7.81 1.36 5.42
CA GLY A 328 -9.06 1.55 4.68
C GLY A 328 -10.22 2.12 5.50
N LYS A 329 -9.94 2.93 6.53
CA LYS A 329 -10.96 3.66 7.31
C LYS A 329 -11.91 4.48 6.43
N SER A 330 -11.39 5.13 5.39
CA SER A 330 -12.20 5.91 4.44
C SER A 330 -13.23 5.06 3.71
N THR A 331 -12.92 3.80 3.37
CA THR A 331 -13.89 2.89 2.75
C THR A 331 -15.05 2.59 3.70
N LEU A 332 -14.76 2.30 4.98
CA LEU A 332 -15.80 2.10 5.99
C LEU A 332 -16.65 3.36 6.22
N ALA A 333 -16.03 4.54 6.24
CA ALA A 333 -16.74 5.80 6.34
C ALA A 333 -17.69 5.99 5.14
N GLU A 334 -17.20 5.82 3.91
CA GLU A 334 -18.03 5.93 2.70
C GLU A 334 -19.20 4.93 2.68
N LEU A 335 -19.01 3.70 3.15
CA LEU A 335 -20.10 2.71 3.23
C LEU A 335 -21.17 3.10 4.25
N LYS A 336 -20.76 3.57 5.44
CA LYS A 336 -21.70 4.04 6.47
C LYS A 336 -22.45 5.29 6.02
N ILE A 337 -21.76 6.23 5.35
CA ILE A 337 -22.37 7.41 4.75
C ILE A 337 -23.39 7.01 3.68
N ASN A 338 -23.10 6.03 2.82
CA ASN A 338 -24.08 5.52 1.86
C ASN A 338 -25.33 4.99 2.57
N ALA A 339 -25.18 4.20 3.63
CA ALA A 339 -26.33 3.67 4.39
C ALA A 339 -27.19 4.81 4.95
N THR A 340 -26.57 5.81 5.58
CA THR A 340 -27.28 6.95 6.17
C THR A 340 -28.01 7.80 5.12
N LEU A 341 -27.33 8.14 4.01
CA LEU A 341 -27.92 8.96 2.95
C LEU A 341 -29.08 8.25 2.25
N LEU A 342 -29.00 6.93 2.08
CA LEU A 342 -30.06 6.15 1.45
C LEU A 342 -31.28 5.93 2.36
N ALA A 343 -31.12 6.16 3.67
CA ALA A 343 -32.19 6.27 4.64
C ALA A 343 -32.75 7.71 4.75
N ASP A 344 -32.42 8.57 3.77
CA ASP A 344 -32.84 9.97 3.67
C ASP A 344 -32.44 10.82 4.89
N ARG A 345 -31.30 10.49 5.53
CA ARG A 345 -30.72 11.24 6.66
C ARG A 345 -29.46 12.01 6.25
N LYS A 346 -29.22 13.17 6.87
CA LYS A 346 -28.04 14.02 6.63
C LYS A 346 -26.80 13.50 7.40
N VAL A 347 -25.61 13.89 6.96
CA VAL A 347 -24.32 13.49 7.55
C VAL A 347 -23.48 14.71 7.90
N ILE A 348 -22.90 14.71 9.11
CA ILE A 348 -21.87 15.67 9.50
C ILE A 348 -20.53 14.95 9.52
N PHE A 349 -19.52 15.55 8.88
CA PHE A 349 -18.16 15.03 8.85
C PHE A 349 -17.20 16.04 9.50
N LEU A 350 -16.65 15.67 10.64
CA LEU A 350 -15.65 16.45 11.34
C LEU A 350 -14.27 16.07 10.83
N ALA A 351 -13.60 17.02 10.19
CA ALA A 351 -12.20 16.91 9.80
C ALA A 351 -11.33 17.63 10.85
N PRO A 352 -10.11 17.13 11.12
CA PRO A 352 -9.31 17.65 12.22
C PRO A 352 -8.81 19.08 11.97
N THR A 353 -8.56 19.51 10.72
CA THR A 353 -8.03 20.85 10.40
C THR A 353 -8.74 21.47 9.19
N ASN A 354 -8.73 22.80 9.06
CA ASN A 354 -9.33 23.52 7.92
C ASN A 354 -8.76 23.06 6.56
N ALA A 355 -7.45 22.78 6.50
CA ALA A 355 -6.82 22.24 5.29
C ALA A 355 -7.42 20.87 4.91
N LEU A 356 -7.71 20.03 5.92
CA LEU A 356 -8.32 18.72 5.72
C LEU A 356 -9.82 18.80 5.46
N VAL A 357 -10.53 19.85 5.89
CA VAL A 357 -11.91 20.11 5.46
C VAL A 357 -11.95 20.21 3.93
N GLY A 358 -11.18 21.11 3.32
CA GLY A 358 -11.17 21.28 1.87
C GLY A 358 -10.73 20.02 1.09
N GLN A 359 -9.80 19.24 1.64
CA GLN A 359 -9.41 17.95 1.05
C GLN A 359 -10.54 16.92 1.13
N THR A 360 -11.18 16.80 2.30
CA THR A 360 -12.25 15.83 2.56
C THR A 360 -13.50 16.15 1.75
N THR A 361 -13.89 17.43 1.67
CA THR A 361 -15.01 17.89 0.83
C THR A 361 -14.81 17.49 -0.64
N ARG A 362 -13.61 17.70 -1.20
CA ARG A 362 -13.29 17.30 -2.57
C ARG A 362 -13.32 15.78 -2.76
N ALA A 363 -12.87 15.02 -1.76
CA ALA A 363 -12.95 13.56 -1.79
C ALA A 363 -14.41 13.08 -1.76
N LEU A 364 -15.23 13.60 -0.86
CA LEU A 364 -16.64 13.25 -0.72
C LEU A 364 -17.46 13.69 -1.96
N ARG A 365 -17.22 14.86 -2.54
CA ARG A 365 -17.84 15.27 -3.82
C ARG A 365 -17.53 14.30 -4.97
N ARG A 366 -16.31 13.76 -5.02
CA ARG A 366 -15.93 12.76 -6.03
C ARG A 366 -16.62 11.41 -5.80
N ALA A 367 -16.74 10.98 -4.54
CA ALA A 367 -17.41 9.74 -4.15
C ALA A 367 -18.94 9.83 -4.34
N PHE A 368 -19.54 10.98 -4.01
CA PHE A 368 -20.98 11.22 -3.97
C PHE A 368 -21.40 12.31 -4.95
N LYS A 369 -21.20 12.08 -6.26
CA LYS A 369 -21.41 13.08 -7.32
C LYS A 369 -22.81 13.71 -7.39
N ASN A 370 -23.84 13.01 -6.93
CA ASN A 370 -25.24 13.45 -6.96
C ASN A 370 -25.75 13.90 -5.59
N THR A 371 -24.84 14.17 -4.65
CA THR A 371 -25.17 14.54 -3.27
C THR A 371 -24.71 15.97 -3.03
N ASN A 372 -25.53 16.77 -2.35
CA ASN A 372 -25.12 18.10 -1.95
C ASN A 372 -24.07 18.00 -0.83
N VAL A 373 -22.81 18.28 -1.15
CA VAL A 373 -21.68 18.27 -0.19
C VAL A 373 -21.19 19.70 0.02
N GLY A 374 -21.48 20.24 1.20
CA GLY A 374 -21.01 21.55 1.65
C GLY A 374 -19.79 21.45 2.55
N GLN A 375 -19.17 22.60 2.80
CA GLN A 375 -18.09 22.76 3.76
C GLN A 375 -18.22 24.09 4.51
N GLU A 376 -17.60 24.20 5.68
CA GLU A 376 -17.51 25.48 6.39
C GLU A 376 -16.92 26.60 5.49
N ARG A 377 -17.51 27.80 5.52
CA ARG A 377 -17.01 29.00 4.83
C ARG A 377 -16.51 30.00 5.87
N PHE A 378 -15.31 30.52 5.67
CA PHE A 378 -14.64 31.42 6.63
C PHE A 378 -14.84 32.91 6.31
N ASP A 379 -15.33 33.24 5.11
CA ASP A 379 -15.53 34.61 4.67
C ASP A 379 -17.03 34.96 4.64
N GLU A 380 -17.37 36.02 5.37
CA GLU A 380 -18.68 36.64 5.56
C GLU A 380 -19.62 36.02 6.61
N VAL A 381 -20.03 36.91 7.52
CA VAL A 381 -21.01 36.79 8.61
C VAL A 381 -22.14 35.79 8.28
N GLY A 382 -22.03 34.57 8.80
CA GLY A 382 -23.08 33.55 8.76
C GLY A 382 -22.59 32.22 8.18
N PHE A 383 -22.56 31.18 9.03
CA PHE A 383 -22.17 29.82 8.62
C PHE A 383 -23.20 29.17 7.67
N LEU A 384 -24.43 29.70 7.65
CA LEU A 384 -25.53 29.49 6.71
C LEU A 384 -26.35 30.80 6.75
N SER A 385 -27.01 31.22 5.66
CA SER A 385 -28.06 32.25 5.80
C SER A 385 -29.26 31.62 6.53
N GLU A 386 -30.13 32.42 7.17
CA GLU A 386 -31.34 31.92 7.87
C GLU A 386 -32.27 31.09 6.96
N GLU A 387 -32.07 31.16 5.63
CA GLU A 387 -32.85 30.45 4.60
C GLU A 387 -32.15 29.20 4.02
N ASP A 388 -30.90 28.87 4.43
CA ASP A 388 -30.15 27.74 3.88
C ASP A 388 -30.31 26.45 4.70
N ASP A 389 -30.92 25.44 4.08
CA ASP A 389 -31.03 24.09 4.62
C ASP A 389 -29.65 23.38 4.64
N LEU A 390 -29.33 22.61 5.70
CA LEU A 390 -28.04 21.89 5.75
C LEU A 390 -27.87 20.98 4.53
N PRO A 391 -26.69 20.98 3.86
CA PRO A 391 -26.40 20.05 2.78
C PRO A 391 -26.47 18.60 3.30
N GLN A 392 -26.70 17.66 2.39
CA GLN A 392 -26.82 16.24 2.73
C GLN A 392 -25.54 15.69 3.40
N ILE A 393 -24.37 16.21 3.02
CA ILE A 393 -23.12 16.01 3.75
C ILE A 393 -22.51 17.39 4.05
N PHE A 394 -22.20 17.65 5.32
CA PHE A 394 -21.54 18.88 5.72
C PHE A 394 -20.19 18.61 6.38
N VAL A 395 -19.12 19.16 5.81
CA VAL A 395 -17.74 18.97 6.28
C VAL A 395 -17.25 20.20 7.02
N MET A 396 -16.80 20.03 8.26
CA MET A 396 -16.35 21.14 9.10
C MET A 396 -15.34 20.69 10.15
N THR A 397 -14.77 21.63 10.89
CA THR A 397 -13.99 21.35 12.10
C THR A 397 -14.89 21.11 13.32
N PRO A 398 -14.41 20.41 14.37
CA PRO A 398 -15.15 20.28 15.63
C PRO A 398 -15.54 21.64 16.23
N GLU A 399 -14.66 22.63 16.13
CA GLU A 399 -14.87 23.99 16.63
C GLU A 399 -16.02 24.69 15.89
N SER A 400 -16.03 24.62 14.56
CA SER A 400 -17.12 25.16 13.74
C SER A 400 -18.44 24.44 13.97
N CYS A 401 -18.40 23.12 14.18
CA CYS A 401 -19.60 22.36 14.53
C CYS A 401 -20.19 22.80 15.87
N LEU A 402 -19.33 22.95 16.89
CA LEU A 402 -19.73 23.42 18.21
C LEU A 402 -20.34 24.81 18.15
N ALA A 403 -19.73 25.72 17.38
CA ALA A 403 -20.28 27.06 17.15
C ALA A 403 -21.65 27.00 16.46
N GLN A 404 -21.79 26.19 15.40
CA GLN A 404 -23.05 26.06 14.67
C GLN A 404 -24.19 25.51 15.54
N MET A 405 -23.91 24.48 16.36
CA MET A 405 -24.90 23.95 17.31
C MET A 405 -25.34 25.01 18.34
N SER A 406 -24.49 25.97 18.66
CA SER A 406 -24.78 27.04 19.62
C SER A 406 -25.57 28.20 19.00
N ILE A 407 -25.42 28.42 17.69
CA ILE A 407 -26.06 29.53 16.96
C ILE A 407 -27.43 29.11 16.42
N GLN A 408 -27.51 27.94 15.79
CA GLN A 408 -28.70 27.48 15.08
C GLN A 408 -28.87 25.95 15.22
N PRO A 409 -29.32 25.45 16.39
CA PRO A 409 -29.45 24.01 16.64
C PRO A 409 -30.44 23.32 15.70
N GLU A 410 -31.43 24.03 15.18
CA GLU A 410 -32.50 23.50 14.33
C GLU A 410 -31.96 22.93 13.01
N VAL A 411 -30.84 23.45 12.49
CA VAL A 411 -30.31 22.96 11.21
C VAL A 411 -29.84 21.51 11.28
N PHE A 412 -29.56 20.99 12.49
CA PHE A 412 -29.15 19.60 12.73
C PHE A 412 -30.32 18.61 12.68
N GLU A 413 -31.55 19.07 12.49
CA GLU A 413 -32.71 18.20 12.29
C GLU A 413 -32.50 17.28 11.07
N GLY A 414 -32.85 16.00 11.24
CA GLY A 414 -32.68 14.97 10.20
C GLY A 414 -31.24 14.49 10.00
N VAL A 415 -30.26 14.94 10.80
CA VAL A 415 -28.92 14.35 10.82
C VAL A 415 -28.99 12.94 11.40
N GLY A 416 -28.43 11.96 10.68
CA GLY A 416 -28.41 10.56 11.09
C GLY A 416 -27.03 10.01 11.44
N LEU A 417 -25.96 10.74 11.12
CA LEU A 417 -24.59 10.31 11.33
C LEU A 417 -23.64 11.48 11.59
N LEU A 418 -22.86 11.37 12.66
CA LEU A 418 -21.65 12.17 12.89
C LEU A 418 -20.42 11.32 12.61
N VAL A 419 -19.64 11.68 11.62
CA VAL A 419 -18.31 11.09 11.38
C VAL A 419 -17.27 11.99 12.00
N PHE A 420 -16.47 11.48 12.93
CA PHE A 420 -15.34 12.20 13.51
C PHE A 420 -14.02 11.54 13.08
N ASP A 421 -13.37 12.13 12.09
CA ASP A 421 -12.05 11.68 11.65
C ASP A 421 -10.94 12.21 12.57
N GLU A 422 -9.93 11.38 12.79
CA GLU A 422 -8.86 11.63 13.76
C GLU A 422 -9.36 11.96 15.18
N CYS A 423 -10.34 11.17 15.66
CA CYS A 423 -10.98 11.30 16.98
C CYS A 423 -10.01 11.26 18.18
N HIS A 424 -8.74 10.90 17.97
CA HIS A 424 -7.69 11.11 18.97
C HIS A 424 -7.50 12.58 19.37
N LEU A 425 -8.07 13.54 18.63
CA LEU A 425 -8.16 14.94 19.03
C LEU A 425 -8.89 15.17 20.35
N LEU A 426 -9.75 14.23 20.78
CA LEU A 426 -10.37 14.28 22.11
C LEU A 426 -9.35 14.22 23.27
N HIS A 427 -8.13 13.77 23.00
CA HIS A 427 -7.07 13.68 24.00
C HIS A 427 -6.19 14.93 24.02
N ALA A 428 -6.13 15.61 25.18
CA ALA A 428 -5.22 16.72 25.40
C ALA A 428 -3.77 16.21 25.53
N ARG A 429 -2.89 16.61 24.60
CA ARG A 429 -1.46 16.19 24.61
C ARG A 429 -0.60 16.98 25.60
N ASP A 430 -0.87 18.27 25.76
CA ASP A 430 -0.21 19.20 26.69
C ASP A 430 -1.23 20.22 27.21
N LEU A 431 -1.04 20.77 28.42
CA LEU A 431 -1.97 21.74 29.04
C LEU A 431 -2.19 22.99 28.17
N SER A 432 -1.21 23.40 27.37
CA SER A 432 -1.30 24.55 26.46
C SER A 432 -2.07 24.27 25.16
N ASP A 433 -2.23 23.00 24.78
CA ASP A 433 -2.93 22.54 23.56
C ASP A 433 -4.29 21.90 23.90
N SER A 434 -4.77 22.14 25.12
CA SER A 434 -6.00 21.56 25.70
C SER A 434 -7.28 22.11 25.07
N ARG A 435 -7.26 23.33 24.54
CA ARG A 435 -8.46 23.98 23.99
C ARG A 435 -9.09 23.18 22.86
N ARG A 436 -8.30 22.70 21.90
CA ARG A 436 -8.79 21.89 20.78
C ARG A 436 -9.45 20.59 21.24
N ALA A 437 -8.84 19.93 22.22
CA ALA A 437 -9.38 18.71 22.80
C ALA A 437 -10.69 18.96 23.57
N LEU A 438 -10.75 20.08 24.29
CA LEU A 438 -11.97 20.53 24.98
C LEU A 438 -13.09 20.86 24.00
N ASP A 439 -12.81 21.66 22.97
CA ASP A 439 -13.79 22.05 21.94
C ASP A 439 -14.31 20.81 21.20
N ALA A 440 -13.43 19.86 20.86
CA ALA A 440 -13.81 18.57 20.27
C ALA A 440 -14.69 17.73 21.21
N MET A 441 -14.36 17.67 22.50
CA MET A 441 -15.16 16.93 23.48
C MET A 441 -16.55 17.57 23.67
N LEU A 442 -16.60 18.89 23.82
CA LEU A 442 -17.85 19.64 23.93
C LEU A 442 -18.69 19.49 22.67
N CYS A 443 -18.08 19.48 21.49
CA CYS A 443 -18.76 19.19 20.23
C CYS A 443 -19.48 17.83 20.27
N VAL A 444 -18.78 16.75 20.65
CA VAL A 444 -19.39 15.41 20.68
C VAL A 444 -20.51 15.31 21.72
N LEU A 445 -20.30 15.88 22.91
CA LEU A 445 -21.31 15.90 23.98
C LEU A 445 -22.56 16.69 23.57
N ASN A 446 -22.39 17.89 23.03
CA ASN A 446 -23.51 18.72 22.58
C ASN A 446 -24.25 18.06 21.41
N PHE A 447 -23.53 17.44 20.48
CA PHE A 447 -24.15 16.72 19.38
C PHE A 447 -24.99 15.54 19.89
N GLY A 448 -24.46 14.74 20.82
CA GLY A 448 -25.18 13.62 21.41
C GLY A 448 -26.45 14.04 22.16
N ALA A 449 -26.43 15.21 22.80
CA ALA A 449 -27.61 15.77 23.46
C ALA A 449 -28.63 16.35 22.47
N LEU A 450 -28.16 17.00 21.40
CA LEU A 450 -29.01 17.66 20.41
C LEU A 450 -29.67 16.66 19.44
N VAL A 451 -28.93 15.63 19.01
CA VAL A 451 -29.38 14.64 18.03
C VAL A 451 -29.16 13.21 18.57
N PRO A 452 -29.90 12.80 19.63
CA PRO A 452 -29.69 11.50 20.27
C PRO A 452 -29.97 10.30 19.34
N GLU A 453 -30.76 10.53 18.28
CA GLU A 453 -31.11 9.54 17.28
C GLU A 453 -30.05 9.37 16.17
N ALA A 454 -28.97 10.15 16.18
CA ALA A 454 -27.87 10.01 15.23
C ALA A 454 -26.82 9.00 15.72
N SER A 455 -26.30 8.20 14.79
CA SER A 455 -25.15 7.34 15.07
C SER A 455 -23.85 8.15 15.05
N MET A 456 -22.85 7.71 15.82
CA MET A 456 -21.51 8.29 15.82
C MET A 456 -20.49 7.31 15.22
N LEU A 457 -19.69 7.77 14.27
CA LEU A 457 -18.56 7.05 13.70
C LEU A 457 -17.26 7.75 14.09
N LEU A 458 -16.57 7.20 15.08
CA LEU A 458 -15.31 7.75 15.61
C LEU A 458 -14.14 7.01 14.97
N LEU A 459 -13.32 7.70 14.17
CA LEU A 459 -12.23 7.10 13.40
C LEU A 459 -10.88 7.59 13.94
N SER A 460 -9.95 6.68 14.21
CA SER A 460 -8.57 7.04 14.55
C SER A 460 -7.61 5.91 14.26
N ALA A 461 -6.34 6.23 14.01
CA ALA A 461 -5.27 5.22 13.99
C ALA A 461 -4.51 5.14 15.34
N MET A 462 -4.80 6.05 16.27
CA MET A 462 -3.99 6.31 17.46
C MET A 462 -4.75 6.08 18.77
N MET A 463 -5.84 5.30 18.73
CA MET A 463 -6.62 4.95 19.91
C MET A 463 -6.27 3.55 20.40
N LYS A 464 -5.90 3.41 21.67
CA LYS A 464 -5.67 2.09 22.31
C LYS A 464 -6.84 1.63 23.17
N ASN A 465 -7.72 2.55 23.53
CA ASN A 465 -8.86 2.35 24.42
C ASN A 465 -10.18 2.38 23.62
N THR A 466 -10.22 1.67 22.49
CA THR A 466 -11.39 1.63 21.59
C THR A 466 -12.65 1.16 22.32
N ASP A 467 -12.51 0.16 23.19
CA ASP A 467 -13.62 -0.37 24.01
C ASP A 467 -14.18 0.67 24.99
N GLU A 468 -13.31 1.47 25.61
CA GLU A 468 -13.71 2.52 26.55
C GLU A 468 -14.48 3.62 25.82
N ILE A 469 -14.00 4.05 24.66
CA ILE A 469 -14.68 5.07 23.85
C ILE A 469 -16.02 4.54 23.34
N ALA A 470 -16.08 3.28 22.88
CA ALA A 470 -17.35 2.67 22.45
C ALA A 470 -18.36 2.60 23.62
N GLY A 471 -17.92 2.14 24.79
CA GLY A 471 -18.74 2.09 26.00
C GLY A 471 -19.20 3.47 26.46
N TRP A 472 -18.35 4.50 26.35
CA TRP A 472 -18.71 5.88 26.66
C TRP A 472 -19.77 6.42 25.70
N VAL A 473 -19.64 6.20 24.38
CA VAL A 473 -20.65 6.59 23.39
C VAL A 473 -21.97 5.85 23.64
N GLN A 474 -21.92 4.57 24.00
CA GLN A 474 -23.11 3.80 24.35
C GLN A 474 -23.80 4.37 25.60
N ALA A 475 -23.04 4.75 26.63
CA ALA A 475 -23.60 5.41 27.82
C ALA A 475 -24.18 6.80 27.52
N LEU A 476 -23.56 7.55 26.59
CA LEU A 476 -24.01 8.89 26.18
C LEU A 476 -25.31 8.85 25.36
N THR A 477 -25.45 7.88 24.45
CA THR A 477 -26.54 7.82 23.47
C THR A 477 -27.65 6.82 23.83
N GLY A 478 -27.39 5.89 24.75
CA GLY A 478 -28.28 4.76 25.05
C GLY A 478 -28.36 3.71 23.93
N ARG A 479 -27.45 3.76 22.96
CA ARG A 479 -27.45 2.90 21.76
C ARG A 479 -26.15 2.11 21.62
N ASP A 480 -26.22 1.00 20.90
CA ASP A 480 -25.06 0.14 20.68
C ASP A 480 -23.94 0.88 19.94
N CYS A 481 -22.71 0.68 20.43
CA CYS A 481 -21.51 1.20 19.79
C CYS A 481 -20.48 0.07 19.63
N LEU A 482 -20.08 -0.21 18.40
CA LEU A 482 -19.10 -1.25 18.10
C LEU A 482 -17.68 -0.76 18.38
N ALA A 483 -16.89 -1.54 19.11
CA ALA A 483 -15.46 -1.36 19.22
C ALA A 483 -14.74 -2.19 18.13
N LEU A 484 -14.14 -1.51 17.15
CA LEU A 484 -13.45 -2.13 16.03
C LEU A 484 -11.95 -1.83 16.10
N ASP A 485 -11.19 -2.69 16.78
CA ASP A 485 -9.73 -2.64 16.89
C ASP A 485 -9.08 -3.82 16.16
N LEU A 486 -8.93 -3.68 14.83
CA LEU A 486 -8.31 -4.69 13.99
C LEU A 486 -6.91 -4.22 13.57
N PRO A 487 -5.82 -4.86 14.06
CA PRO A 487 -4.45 -4.42 13.81
C PRO A 487 -3.94 -4.77 12.40
N TRP A 488 -4.75 -5.43 11.58
CA TRP A 488 -4.40 -5.79 10.21
C TRP A 488 -4.11 -4.57 9.33
N LYS A 489 -3.13 -4.71 8.44
CA LYS A 489 -2.79 -3.69 7.45
C LYS A 489 -2.42 -4.32 6.10
N PRO A 490 -2.80 -3.69 4.98
CA PRO A 490 -2.44 -4.17 3.66
C PRO A 490 -0.95 -3.98 3.34
N THR A 491 -0.25 -3.07 4.04
CA THR A 491 1.16 -2.74 3.75
C THR A 491 2.13 -3.37 4.74
N ARG A 492 3.16 -4.04 4.19
CA ARG A 492 4.25 -4.65 4.96
C ARG A 492 5.32 -3.62 5.28
N GLN A 493 5.89 -3.67 6.48
CA GLN A 493 6.95 -2.73 6.88
C GLN A 493 8.04 -3.47 7.64
N LEU A 494 9.26 -3.42 7.12
CA LEU A 494 10.46 -3.84 7.83
C LEU A 494 11.07 -2.63 8.53
N ARG A 495 11.39 -2.77 9.83
CA ARG A 495 11.98 -1.70 10.64
C ARG A 495 13.39 -2.11 11.05
N GLY A 496 14.34 -1.20 10.86
CA GLY A 496 15.75 -1.43 11.17
C GLY A 496 16.41 -0.18 11.73
N SER A 497 17.58 -0.36 12.33
CA SER A 497 18.48 0.71 12.74
C SER A 497 19.85 0.52 12.09
N VAL A 498 20.49 1.62 11.71
CA VAL A 498 21.90 1.58 11.29
C VAL A 498 22.75 1.50 12.54
N VAL A 499 23.61 0.48 12.61
CA VAL A 499 24.47 0.19 13.76
C VAL A 499 25.91 -0.02 13.31
N TYR A 500 26.83 0.11 14.27
CA TYR A 500 28.26 -0.05 14.08
C TYR A 500 28.80 -1.00 15.14
N THR A 501 29.87 -1.74 14.82
CA THR A 501 30.46 -2.66 15.80
C THR A 501 31.09 -1.88 16.95
N GLN A 502 30.96 -2.40 18.18
CA GLN A 502 31.57 -1.75 19.35
C GLN A 502 33.10 -1.67 19.19
N THR A 503 33.71 -2.67 18.57
CA THR A 503 35.15 -2.72 18.27
C THR A 503 35.59 -1.55 17.40
N ASP A 504 34.83 -1.22 16.35
CA ASP A 504 35.14 -0.07 15.49
C ASP A 504 34.98 1.25 16.23
N ILE A 505 33.90 1.41 17.01
CA ILE A 505 33.67 2.65 17.78
C ILE A 505 34.82 2.90 18.78
N VAL A 506 35.29 1.86 19.47
CA VAL A 506 36.42 1.95 20.39
C VAL A 506 37.72 2.28 19.64
N ARG A 507 37.97 1.64 18.49
CA ARG A 507 39.14 1.89 17.64
C ARG A 507 39.18 3.34 17.15
N LEU A 508 38.09 3.83 16.58
CA LEU A 508 37.98 5.20 16.06
C LEU A 508 38.09 6.24 17.17
N GLY A 509 37.41 6.01 18.30
CA GLY A 509 37.51 6.89 19.48
C GLY A 509 38.93 6.92 20.06
N GLY A 510 39.64 5.79 20.09
CA GLY A 510 41.04 5.71 20.48
C GLY A 510 41.96 6.49 19.54
N GLY A 511 41.71 6.41 18.22
CA GLY A 511 42.40 7.21 17.21
C GLY A 511 42.24 8.72 17.43
N LEU A 512 41.01 9.17 17.68
CA LEU A 512 40.70 10.57 17.98
C LEU A 512 41.42 11.06 19.24
N ARG A 513 41.43 10.28 20.32
CA ARG A 513 42.14 10.64 21.57
C ARG A 513 43.64 10.76 21.36
N LYS A 514 44.24 9.86 20.57
CA LYS A 514 45.67 9.96 20.21
C LYS A 514 45.97 11.23 19.42
N ALA A 515 45.13 11.57 18.45
CA ALA A 515 45.25 12.81 17.68
C ALA A 515 45.06 14.06 18.57
N GLN A 516 44.10 14.03 19.50
CA GLN A 516 43.87 15.09 20.47
C GLN A 516 45.09 15.31 21.38
N ALA A 517 45.69 14.21 21.89
CA ALA A 517 46.86 14.27 22.74
C ALA A 517 48.08 14.89 22.03
N ALA A 518 48.18 14.73 20.70
CA ALA A 518 49.21 15.36 19.90
C ALA A 518 49.01 16.89 19.70
N LYS A 519 47.87 17.47 20.13
CA LYS A 519 47.52 18.91 20.16
C LYS A 519 48.02 19.75 18.97
N ARG A 520 47.80 19.27 17.74
CA ARG A 520 48.14 20.04 16.52
C ARG A 520 47.13 21.14 16.19
N THR A 521 45.89 20.99 16.65
CA THR A 521 44.75 21.89 16.37
C THR A 521 43.77 21.92 17.55
N VAL A 522 42.91 22.94 17.62
CA VAL A 522 41.85 23.06 18.65
C VAL A 522 40.74 22.02 18.42
N ASN A 523 40.33 21.83 17.16
CA ASN A 523 39.32 20.85 16.74
C ASN A 523 39.97 19.72 15.92
N PRO A 524 39.33 18.55 15.80
CA PRO A 524 39.79 17.48 14.90
C PRO A 524 40.02 18.00 13.47
N SER A 525 41.19 17.72 12.91
CA SER A 525 41.57 18.18 11.57
C SER A 525 40.79 17.46 10.46
N VAL A 526 40.88 17.94 9.22
CA VAL A 526 40.30 17.26 8.05
C VAL A 526 40.85 15.83 7.92
N LYS A 527 42.15 15.65 8.16
CA LYS A 527 42.80 14.34 8.14
C LYS A 527 42.27 13.42 9.25
N ASP A 528 42.08 13.95 10.46
CA ASP A 528 41.55 13.16 11.58
C ASP A 528 40.12 12.72 11.30
N LYS A 529 39.28 13.61 10.76
CA LYS A 529 37.90 13.30 10.37
C LYS A 529 37.85 12.29 9.22
N ALA A 530 38.73 12.39 8.22
CA ALA A 530 38.80 11.47 7.08
C ALA A 530 39.16 10.03 7.50
N ALA A 531 39.84 9.85 8.64
CA ALA A 531 40.17 8.53 9.19
C ALA A 531 39.02 7.86 9.96
N LEU A 532 37.89 8.55 10.17
CA LEU A 532 36.73 8.04 10.93
C LEU A 532 35.79 7.19 10.09
N THR A 533 36.34 6.21 9.37
CA THR A 533 35.58 5.35 8.48
C THR A 533 35.24 4.01 9.15
N THR A 534 34.01 3.55 8.93
CA THR A 534 33.51 2.28 9.46
C THR A 534 32.49 1.67 8.51
N GLU A 535 32.26 0.37 8.65
CA GLU A 535 31.19 -0.30 7.95
C GLU A 535 29.82 0.00 8.60
N ALA A 536 28.84 0.39 7.78
CA ALA A 536 27.46 0.57 8.23
C ALA A 536 26.69 -0.75 8.12
N LEU A 537 26.19 -1.23 9.26
CA LEU A 537 25.36 -2.43 9.34
C LEU A 537 23.90 -2.03 9.56
N ALA A 538 22.96 -2.77 8.98
CA ALA A 538 21.54 -2.64 9.26
C ALA A 538 21.11 -3.76 10.22
N PHE A 539 20.58 -3.37 11.37
CA PHE A 539 20.01 -4.26 12.37
C PHE A 539 18.48 -4.23 12.27
N PHE A 540 17.91 -5.31 11.73
CA PHE A 540 16.48 -5.44 11.45
C PHE A 540 15.77 -6.27 12.51
N GLY A 541 14.60 -5.82 12.94
CA GLY A 541 13.66 -6.64 13.72
C GLY A 541 12.82 -7.52 12.79
N LEU A 542 12.86 -8.84 13.00
CA LEU A 542 12.11 -9.79 12.17
C LEU A 542 10.61 -9.80 12.51
N LYS A 543 10.28 -9.49 13.76
CA LYS A 543 8.90 -9.28 14.23
C LYS A 543 8.38 -7.88 13.90
N GLN A 544 7.08 -7.65 14.03
CA GLN A 544 6.50 -6.30 13.82
C GLN A 544 6.99 -5.30 14.87
N THR A 545 7.16 -5.76 16.11
CA THR A 545 7.52 -4.96 17.28
C THR A 545 8.87 -5.39 17.81
N TRP A 546 9.66 -4.42 18.29
CA TRP A 546 10.95 -4.64 18.95
C TRP A 546 10.71 -4.93 20.43
N ALA A 547 10.11 -6.08 20.71
CA ALA A 547 9.65 -6.44 22.05
C ALA A 547 10.47 -7.55 22.72
N THR A 548 11.49 -8.09 22.05
CA THR A 548 12.23 -9.26 22.54
C THR A 548 13.73 -8.99 22.65
N ARG A 549 14.43 -9.76 23.48
CA ARG A 549 15.91 -9.75 23.57
C ARG A 549 16.55 -10.99 22.93
N LYS A 550 15.76 -11.81 22.23
CA LYS A 550 16.23 -13.06 21.61
C LYS A 550 16.96 -12.73 20.31
N ALA A 551 18.22 -13.12 20.19
CA ALA A 551 19.03 -12.84 19.00
C ALA A 551 18.38 -13.34 17.70
N THR A 552 17.69 -14.48 17.76
CA THR A 552 16.96 -15.09 16.63
C THR A 552 15.78 -14.26 16.11
N ASP A 553 15.34 -13.22 16.81
CA ASP A 553 14.29 -12.31 16.37
C ASP A 553 14.83 -11.10 15.57
N TYR A 554 16.14 -11.07 15.35
CA TYR A 554 16.83 -9.98 14.66
C TYR A 554 17.75 -10.50 13.56
N SER A 555 18.00 -9.66 12.56
CA SER A 555 18.97 -9.93 11.51
C SER A 555 19.92 -8.75 11.36
N LEU A 556 21.22 -9.03 11.27
CA LEU A 556 22.25 -8.04 11.06
C LEU A 556 22.83 -8.25 9.67
N VAL A 557 22.74 -7.23 8.81
CA VAL A 557 23.19 -7.31 7.41
C VAL A 557 24.05 -6.11 7.05
N LYS A 558 25.03 -6.31 6.17
CA LYS A 558 25.82 -5.22 5.61
C LYS A 558 24.95 -4.41 4.65
N LEU A 559 24.83 -3.09 4.90
CA LEU A 559 23.91 -2.23 4.15
C LEU A 559 24.56 -1.61 2.90
N LEU A 560 25.84 -1.26 2.98
CA LEU A 560 26.60 -0.62 1.92
C LEU A 560 27.86 -1.42 1.61
N GLN A 561 28.30 -1.39 0.35
CA GLN A 561 29.57 -1.99 -0.05
C GLN A 561 30.74 -1.20 0.54
N ASP A 562 30.67 0.13 0.38
CA ASP A 562 31.70 1.08 0.80
C ASP A 562 31.51 1.50 2.28
N PRO A 563 32.60 1.75 3.01
CA PRO A 563 32.53 2.27 4.37
C PRO A 563 31.97 3.69 4.39
N VAL A 564 31.32 4.06 5.48
CA VAL A 564 30.81 5.41 5.72
C VAL A 564 31.72 6.19 6.65
N GLN A 565 31.73 7.52 6.50
CA GLN A 565 32.50 8.41 7.34
C GLN A 565 31.68 8.95 8.51
N LEU A 566 32.06 8.60 9.73
CA LEU A 566 31.55 9.19 10.96
C LEU A 566 32.17 10.57 11.19
N GLY A 567 31.57 11.32 12.12
CA GLY A 567 31.94 12.69 12.41
C GLY A 567 32.69 12.81 13.73
N ALA A 568 33.25 13.98 13.99
CA ALA A 568 33.74 14.34 15.31
C ALA A 568 33.35 15.78 15.64
N ASN A 569 32.92 16.02 16.88
CA ASN A 569 32.59 17.36 17.36
C ASN A 569 33.84 18.09 17.90
N GLY A 570 33.68 19.37 18.30
CA GLY A 570 34.78 20.17 18.87
C GLY A 570 35.31 19.65 20.21
N TYR A 571 34.55 18.77 20.88
CA TYR A 571 34.98 18.06 22.08
C TYR A 571 35.75 16.77 21.78
N TRP A 572 36.13 16.54 20.52
CA TRP A 572 36.84 15.34 20.06
C TRP A 572 36.07 14.02 20.29
N ASN A 573 34.74 14.12 20.44
CA ASN A 573 33.87 12.96 20.54
C ASN A 573 33.35 12.57 19.16
N LEU A 574 33.30 11.26 18.91
CA LEU A 574 32.73 10.68 17.71
C LEU A 574 31.24 11.01 17.62
N THR A 575 30.77 11.37 16.42
CA THR A 575 29.36 11.62 16.12
C THR A 575 28.93 10.75 14.93
N PRO A 576 27.65 10.40 14.80
CA PRO A 576 27.20 9.50 13.74
C PRO A 576 27.30 10.11 12.34
N ASN A 577 27.51 11.43 12.21
CA ASN A 577 27.48 12.16 10.94
C ASN A 577 26.25 11.81 10.10
N ALA A 578 25.06 11.95 10.71
CA ALA A 578 23.81 11.44 10.16
C ALA A 578 23.53 11.95 8.73
N GLY A 579 23.96 13.16 8.37
CA GLY A 579 23.85 13.69 7.01
C GLY A 579 24.67 12.88 5.99
N GLU A 580 25.93 12.57 6.29
CA GLU A 580 26.80 11.79 5.41
C GLU A 580 26.31 10.34 5.25
N VAL A 581 25.97 9.70 6.38
CA VAL A 581 25.51 8.31 6.40
C VAL A 581 24.16 8.18 5.67
N SER A 582 23.21 9.07 5.95
CA SER A 582 21.91 9.04 5.27
C SER A 582 22.02 9.37 3.78
N SER A 583 22.91 10.29 3.38
CA SER A 583 23.21 10.53 1.96
C SER A 583 23.75 9.28 1.28
N ALA A 584 24.76 8.61 1.86
CA ALA A 584 25.34 7.41 1.27
C ALA A 584 24.30 6.29 1.09
N ILE A 585 23.46 6.06 2.11
CA ILE A 585 22.37 5.08 2.04
C ILE A 585 21.35 5.48 0.98
N ALA A 586 20.94 6.75 0.96
CA ALA A 586 19.91 7.23 0.04
C ALA A 586 20.37 7.20 -1.43
N THR A 587 21.62 7.59 -1.69
CA THR A 587 22.24 7.49 -3.01
C THR A 587 22.30 6.05 -3.49
N ALA A 588 22.80 5.12 -2.67
CA ALA A 588 22.90 3.71 -3.03
C ALA A 588 21.53 3.08 -3.29
N ALA A 589 20.53 3.41 -2.45
CA ALA A 589 19.16 2.94 -2.63
C ALA A 589 18.54 3.49 -3.93
N ALA A 590 18.72 4.78 -4.22
CA ALA A 590 18.25 5.41 -5.46
C ALA A 590 18.89 4.78 -6.70
N GLN A 591 20.21 4.59 -6.71
CA GLN A 591 20.92 3.94 -7.82
C GLN A 591 20.44 2.49 -8.07
N SER A 592 19.81 1.87 -7.07
CA SER A 592 19.33 0.47 -7.10
C SER A 592 17.85 0.31 -7.46
N GLY A 593 17.13 1.39 -7.82
CA GLY A 593 15.69 1.26 -8.11
C GLY A 593 14.74 1.62 -6.97
N LEU A 594 15.27 2.01 -5.80
CA LEU A 594 14.45 2.13 -4.60
C LEU A 594 14.03 3.58 -4.35
N LYS A 595 12.71 3.81 -4.30
CA LYS A 595 12.12 5.08 -3.87
C LYS A 595 12.57 5.36 -2.43
N THR A 596 13.24 6.49 -2.22
CA THR A 596 13.84 6.82 -0.94
C THR A 596 13.39 8.18 -0.43
N LEU A 597 13.04 8.22 0.85
CA LEU A 597 12.70 9.43 1.61
C LEU A 597 13.60 9.52 2.83
N VAL A 598 14.18 10.70 3.08
CA VAL A 598 14.99 10.96 4.28
C VAL A 598 14.37 12.12 5.06
N PHE A 599 14.16 11.93 6.36
CA PHE A 599 13.56 12.94 7.24
C PHE A 599 14.64 13.60 8.11
N PHE A 600 14.60 14.93 8.16
CA PHE A 600 15.49 15.76 8.97
C PHE A 600 14.70 16.65 9.92
N GLN A 601 15.25 16.91 11.09
CA GLN A 601 14.66 17.81 12.09
C GLN A 601 14.85 19.29 11.75
N THR A 602 15.81 19.62 10.89
CA THR A 602 16.18 21.02 10.60
C THR A 602 16.32 21.26 9.10
N ILE A 603 15.94 22.47 8.69
CA ILE A 603 16.00 22.93 7.29
C ILE A 603 17.42 22.88 6.72
N PRO A 604 18.46 23.39 7.42
CA PRO A 604 19.81 23.38 6.89
C PRO A 604 20.34 21.96 6.61
N ASN A 605 20.01 20.99 7.47
CA ASN A 605 20.44 19.60 7.29
C ASN A 605 19.78 18.94 6.07
N ALA A 606 18.48 19.22 5.84
CA ALA A 606 17.78 18.72 4.67
C ALA A 606 18.40 19.28 3.37
N ASN A 607 18.61 20.59 3.29
CA ASN A 607 19.21 21.24 2.12
C ASN A 607 20.65 20.76 1.86
N ALA A 608 21.49 20.68 2.90
CA ALA A 608 22.86 20.19 2.77
C ALA A 608 22.91 18.74 2.29
N THR A 609 22.01 17.89 2.79
CA THR A 609 21.91 16.49 2.37
C THR A 609 21.39 16.35 0.94
N LYS A 610 20.36 17.12 0.57
CA LYS A 610 19.84 17.15 -0.81
C LYS A 610 20.95 17.53 -1.81
N ASN A 611 21.75 18.54 -1.50
CA ASN A 611 22.86 18.94 -2.37
C ASN A 611 23.91 17.83 -2.50
N ARG A 612 24.26 17.15 -1.39
CA ARG A 612 25.21 16.03 -1.41
C ARG A 612 24.69 14.86 -2.26
N ILE A 613 23.43 14.45 -2.07
CA ILE A 613 22.83 13.35 -2.83
C ILE A 613 22.74 13.72 -4.31
N SER A 614 22.31 14.95 -4.63
CA SER A 614 22.22 15.42 -6.03
C SER A 614 23.59 15.38 -6.71
N GLN A 615 24.65 15.80 -6.02
CA GLN A 615 26.02 15.74 -6.54
C GLN A 615 26.47 14.30 -6.82
N GLN A 616 26.10 13.34 -5.96
CA GLN A 616 26.47 11.92 -6.12
C GLN A 616 25.66 11.20 -7.21
N LEU A 617 24.39 11.57 -7.41
CA LEU A 617 23.53 11.01 -8.46
C LEU A 617 23.80 11.62 -9.85
N GLY A 618 24.42 12.80 -9.88
CA GLY A 618 24.68 13.53 -11.12
C GLY A 618 23.50 14.40 -11.55
N THR A 619 23.71 15.17 -12.62
CA THR A 619 22.69 16.06 -13.20
C THR A 619 21.70 15.29 -14.04
N VAL A 620 20.45 15.77 -14.06
CA VAL A 620 19.41 15.30 -14.98
C VAL A 620 18.86 16.50 -15.76
N ALA A 621 18.14 16.21 -16.84
CA ALA A 621 17.34 17.19 -17.55
C ALA A 621 16.01 16.53 -17.88
N ILE A 622 15.08 16.59 -16.94
CA ILE A 622 13.75 15.98 -17.11
C ILE A 622 12.79 17.08 -17.57
N PRO A 623 12.27 17.03 -18.81
CA PRO A 623 11.34 18.05 -19.29
C PRO A 623 10.04 18.00 -18.48
N LEU A 624 9.54 19.18 -18.11
CA LEU A 624 8.23 19.37 -17.53
C LEU A 624 7.14 19.18 -18.58
N THR A 625 6.03 18.56 -18.18
CA THR A 625 4.79 18.48 -18.96
C THR A 625 4.10 19.85 -19.01
N GLU A 626 3.20 20.05 -19.98
CA GLU A 626 2.43 21.30 -20.09
C GLU A 626 1.61 21.62 -18.82
N GLU A 627 1.09 20.58 -18.15
CA GLU A 627 0.40 20.75 -16.86
C GLU A 627 1.39 21.21 -15.77
N GLU A 628 2.56 20.59 -15.67
CA GLU A 628 3.59 20.99 -14.69
C GLU A 628 4.11 22.41 -14.94
N LYS A 629 4.24 22.84 -16.20
CA LYS A 629 4.59 24.22 -16.55
C LYS A 629 3.51 25.21 -16.11
N ALA A 630 2.23 24.86 -16.25
CA ALA A 630 1.13 25.68 -15.76
C ALA A 630 1.17 25.83 -14.24
N TRP A 631 1.37 24.72 -13.51
CA TRP A 631 1.56 24.74 -12.05
C TRP A 631 2.78 25.55 -11.62
N MET A 632 3.90 25.44 -12.36
CA MET A 632 5.12 26.21 -12.08
C MET A 632 4.89 27.70 -12.29
N SER A 633 4.13 28.08 -13.33
CA SER A 633 3.76 29.47 -13.59
C SER A 633 2.93 30.05 -12.43
N ILE A 634 1.94 29.31 -11.96
CA ILE A 634 1.15 29.70 -10.77
C ILE A 634 2.05 29.83 -9.54
N THR A 635 2.92 28.83 -9.31
CA THR A 635 3.85 28.82 -8.18
C THR A 635 4.78 30.03 -8.18
N ALA A 636 5.30 30.42 -9.35
CA ALA A 636 6.16 31.58 -9.48
C ALA A 636 5.42 32.89 -9.16
N VAL A 637 4.14 32.99 -9.51
CA VAL A 637 3.29 34.14 -9.14
C VAL A 637 3.04 34.17 -7.63
N GLU A 638 2.63 33.05 -7.04
CA GLU A 638 2.32 32.93 -5.60
C GLU A 638 3.54 33.18 -4.71
N LEU A 639 4.71 32.66 -5.12
CA LEU A 639 5.96 32.84 -4.38
C LEU A 639 6.73 34.11 -4.77
N GLY A 640 6.19 34.92 -5.70
CA GLY A 640 6.82 36.11 -6.28
C GLY A 640 7.96 35.82 -7.27
N HIS A 641 8.62 34.66 -7.19
CA HIS A 641 9.60 34.21 -8.19
C HIS A 641 9.81 32.68 -8.15
N ALA A 642 10.12 32.09 -9.31
CA ALA A 642 10.42 30.65 -9.45
C ALA A 642 11.59 30.17 -8.56
N ALA A 643 12.56 31.05 -8.29
CA ALA A 643 13.74 30.76 -7.46
C ALA A 643 13.41 30.47 -5.98
N HIS A 644 12.19 30.79 -5.52
CA HIS A 644 11.71 30.47 -4.18
C HIS A 644 11.02 29.10 -4.10
N SER A 645 10.90 28.40 -5.23
CA SER A 645 10.43 27.01 -5.27
C SER A 645 11.47 26.06 -4.68
N PHE A 646 11.01 24.96 -4.09
CA PHE A 646 11.88 23.87 -3.64
C PHE A 646 12.35 22.95 -4.78
N LEU A 647 11.84 23.17 -6.00
CA LEU A 647 12.20 22.43 -7.20
C LEU A 647 13.33 23.15 -7.94
N ASP A 648 14.40 22.41 -8.30
CA ASP A 648 15.47 22.94 -9.15
C ASP A 648 15.05 22.83 -10.62
N ILE A 649 14.45 23.90 -11.17
CA ILE A 649 14.00 23.96 -12.57
C ILE A 649 14.81 25.01 -13.33
N VAL A 650 15.36 24.61 -14.49
CA VAL A 650 16.09 25.47 -15.42
C VAL A 650 15.57 25.19 -16.82
N ASP A 651 15.17 26.22 -17.57
CA ASP A 651 14.65 26.12 -18.94
C ASP A 651 13.56 25.05 -19.12
N ASP A 652 12.55 25.04 -18.24
CA ASP A 652 11.47 24.03 -18.19
C ASP A 652 11.93 22.58 -17.98
N HIS A 653 13.15 22.38 -17.49
CA HIS A 653 13.67 21.07 -17.11
C HIS A 653 13.94 21.03 -15.62
N LEU A 654 13.48 19.96 -14.97
CA LEU A 654 13.92 19.60 -13.64
C LEU A 654 15.37 19.09 -13.73
N VAL A 655 16.29 19.78 -13.06
CA VAL A 655 17.74 19.52 -13.13
C VAL A 655 18.30 18.71 -11.97
N SER A 656 17.47 18.40 -10.98
CA SER A 656 17.85 17.63 -9.81
C SER A 656 16.99 16.37 -9.66
N GLN A 657 17.65 15.25 -9.38
CA GLN A 657 16.99 13.99 -8.97
C GLN A 657 16.56 14.02 -7.50
N CYS A 658 16.77 15.11 -6.76
CA CYS A 658 16.50 15.17 -5.32
C CYS A 658 15.89 16.52 -4.94
N VAL A 659 14.76 16.49 -4.25
CA VAL A 659 14.02 17.69 -3.84
C VAL A 659 13.78 17.70 -2.34
N VAL A 660 13.69 18.89 -1.76
CA VAL A 660 13.28 19.07 -0.38
C VAL A 660 11.80 19.43 -0.36
N HIS A 661 11.05 18.83 0.55
CA HIS A 661 9.64 19.13 0.76
C HIS A 661 9.43 19.41 2.25
N HIS A 662 8.58 20.37 2.58
CA HIS A 662 8.14 20.57 3.96
C HIS A 662 7.15 19.47 4.34
N GLY A 663 7.59 18.52 5.18
CA GLY A 663 6.71 17.50 5.71
C GLY A 663 5.94 18.01 6.91
N LEU A 664 4.77 18.62 6.71
CA LEU A 664 3.71 18.53 7.72
C LEU A 664 3.15 17.09 7.67
N LYS A 665 3.95 16.11 8.10
CA LYS A 665 3.48 14.74 8.32
C LYS A 665 2.97 14.64 9.75
N ASN A 666 1.67 14.81 9.93
CA ASN A 666 0.95 14.23 11.06
C ASN A 666 0.99 12.71 10.89
N GLY A 667 1.81 12.06 11.71
CA GLY A 667 1.95 10.61 11.73
C GLY A 667 3.35 10.19 12.18
N ASN A 668 3.45 9.86 13.47
CA ASN A 668 4.63 9.30 14.17
C ASN A 668 5.85 10.22 14.32
N CYS A 669 5.81 11.12 15.31
CA CYS A 669 6.99 11.36 16.14
C CYS A 669 6.55 11.93 17.50
N ALA A 670 6.78 11.17 18.56
CA ALA A 670 6.41 11.51 19.94
C ALA A 670 7.35 12.55 20.58
N SER A 671 7.79 13.58 19.85
CA SER A 671 8.63 14.63 20.44
C SER A 671 8.57 15.94 19.66
N ARG A 672 7.94 16.95 20.29
CA ARG A 672 7.99 18.41 20.01
C ARG A 672 7.56 18.84 18.60
N SER A 673 6.86 19.96 18.52
CA SER A 673 6.53 20.66 17.29
C SER A 673 7.79 21.20 16.60
N THR A 674 8.50 20.33 15.89
CA THR A 674 9.53 20.71 14.93
C THR A 674 9.09 20.23 13.56
N SER A 675 8.90 21.18 12.65
CA SER A 675 8.60 20.95 11.24
C SER A 675 9.66 20.01 10.64
N ALA A 676 9.34 18.72 10.49
CA ALA A 676 10.25 17.77 9.88
C ALA A 676 10.35 18.08 8.38
N GLN A 677 11.56 18.30 7.88
CA GLN A 677 11.79 18.44 6.45
C GLN A 677 12.09 17.09 5.83
N MET A 678 11.52 16.85 4.65
CA MET A 678 11.62 15.60 3.92
C MET A 678 12.45 15.82 2.66
N VAL A 679 13.48 15.01 2.45
CA VAL A 679 14.21 14.95 1.19
C VAL A 679 13.65 13.78 0.37
N ARG A 680 13.09 14.05 -0.80
CA ARG A 680 12.50 13.08 -1.72
C ARG A 680 13.35 12.95 -2.98
N LEU A 681 13.65 11.73 -3.37
CA LEU A 681 14.36 11.43 -4.61
C LEU A 681 13.36 11.22 -5.77
N LEU A 682 13.62 11.87 -6.89
CA LEU A 682 12.87 11.85 -8.14
C LEU A 682 13.58 10.91 -9.13
N TRP A 683 12.83 9.98 -9.70
CA TRP A 683 13.35 8.90 -10.56
C TRP A 683 13.50 9.37 -12.03
N PRO A 684 14.58 9.01 -12.76
CA PRO A 684 14.69 9.29 -14.20
C PRO A 684 13.75 8.41 -15.05
N PRO A 685 13.24 8.89 -16.20
CA PRO A 685 12.06 8.34 -16.90
C PRO A 685 12.25 7.01 -17.66
N HIS A 686 13.26 6.19 -17.38
CA HIS A 686 13.46 4.92 -18.11
C HIS A 686 12.44 3.81 -17.78
N ARG A 687 11.41 4.08 -16.96
CA ARG A 687 10.19 3.27 -16.86
C ARG A 687 8.97 4.16 -17.10
N PRO A 688 8.18 3.95 -18.17
CA PRO A 688 7.10 4.86 -18.56
C PRO A 688 5.85 4.83 -17.65
N SER A 689 5.84 4.14 -16.51
CA SER A 689 4.59 3.87 -15.78
C SER A 689 4.38 4.55 -14.43
N HIS A 690 5.33 5.29 -13.84
CA HIS A 690 5.10 5.90 -12.51
C HIS A 690 5.79 7.26 -12.33
N ARG A 691 5.09 8.33 -12.69
CA ARG A 691 5.29 9.68 -12.13
C ARG A 691 4.11 10.01 -11.22
N GLU A 692 4.33 9.90 -9.92
CA GLU A 692 3.48 10.40 -8.81
C GLU A 692 4.39 11.14 -7.84
#